data_AF-A0A3B3CVX1-F1
#
_entry.id   AF-A0A3B3CVX1-F1
#
_cell.length_a   1.000
_cell.length_b   1.000
_cell.length_c   1.000
_cell.angle_alpha   90.00
_cell.angle_beta   90.00
_cell.angle_gamma   90.00
#
_symmetry.space_group_name_H-M   'P 1'
#
loop_
_entity.id
_entity.type
_entity.pdbx_description
1 polymer ?
#
loop_
_entity_poly.entity_id
_entity_poly.type
_entity_poly.pdbx_seq_one_letter_code
_entity_poly.pdbx_strand_id
1 'polypeptide(L)'
;MCILAAQRQSPSVFVLVALKYERILYIHLSSSVEIYKAKLPRLTSSSFFVFPVTKTTDLPGGTAMIVYSRRTIKGAQASPTNHIHVLTNQRADFNSALKVLPYRRAVLERTNVRLETQVRAAIRVVKCWEKLRETCQTMSLLPRTAEEFSSAEYWDRFFKRRGENAFEWYGDYNKLCGILHKYIKVQDKVLVIGCGNSELSEQLYDVGYKHLTNIDISETVVTHMNQRNAARRPGLSFHQVDATQTLYKDASFQVSLDKGTLDAMASEEGGDLASRMLHEVSRVLSIGGRYICVTLAQEHVISLAVEHFVHMGWAVRLHCIQEERGTEEEDSFALPVFVLVCIKFRQPLATPILELCIGDSGAPVRQEQVCELLSAVREHQAYSVLRKRLRTSFNPSANLSLTLCQANSGLPRYTLTVQDSPPGGKIPRSNQFAIFIVPRGSETAWLYSSPEGRGQLAASANFRRLVIVAMHRNQEYTDMQAVQAELSPVVMDLAPPGMPANHQVPFLTVGGDLGWREEVFRGRSQLSGEYCVENVRGDDGEPYRRLVFLSNNALVQSESRLLSSASRQKKSKKRAKASAAAAPSSASLSVDSGFLCCAHHQVMVAALALLQEGMQHGTDASVSVLLVGLGGGGLPQFLRDFLPGVSVEVVELDPVMLEVAKEWFGFRPDSRLTVTVGDGLEHICALEKGGRLFDAIMLDVDNKDGSLGMSCPPAAFVETPFLQKIHNLLTSRGLFILNLVCRDPNLRKNVLEGVSSVFPTVFSQKIDQEVNEVLLCFHDQKDTTHILMSLNKCAQDLQSALSSTTTEACCRAQIDISELLKDLTVE
;
A
#
# COMPACT_ATOMS: atom_id res chain seq x y z
N MET A 1 -0.18 22.47 -7.43
CA MET A 1 -1.46 21.91 -7.91
C MET A 1 -2.55 22.95 -8.02
N CYS A 2 -2.49 24.05 -7.24
CA CYS A 2 -3.41 25.20 -7.35
C CYS A 2 -3.63 25.68 -8.79
N ILE A 3 -2.56 25.78 -9.58
CA ILE A 3 -2.59 26.04 -11.03
C ILE A 3 -3.49 25.05 -11.80
N LEU A 4 -3.30 23.75 -11.56
CA LEU A 4 -4.08 22.69 -12.22
C LEU A 4 -5.54 22.69 -11.75
N ALA A 5 -5.79 23.05 -10.48
CA ALA A 5 -7.13 23.25 -9.92
C ALA A 5 -7.87 24.36 -10.64
N ALA A 6 -7.19 25.49 -10.85
CA ALA A 6 -7.73 26.63 -11.59
C ALA A 6 -8.07 26.23 -13.04
N GLN A 7 -7.18 25.46 -13.67
CA GLN A 7 -7.27 25.10 -15.09
C GLN A 7 -8.34 24.05 -15.39
N ARG A 8 -9.06 23.52 -14.38
CA ARG A 8 -10.12 22.50 -14.53
C ARG A 8 -9.67 21.30 -15.40
N GLN A 9 -8.42 20.84 -15.26
CA GLN A 9 -7.92 19.72 -16.07
C GLN A 9 -8.20 18.35 -15.43
N SER A 10 -8.58 17.39 -16.29
CA SER A 10 -9.00 16.02 -15.97
C SER A 10 -8.00 15.23 -15.07
N PRO A 11 -8.49 14.30 -14.22
CA PRO A 11 -7.67 13.44 -13.35
C PRO A 11 -6.62 12.57 -14.09
N SER A 12 -6.73 12.40 -15.41
CA SER A 12 -5.77 11.67 -16.24
C SER A 12 -4.35 12.27 -16.24
N VAL A 13 -4.21 13.58 -15.94
CA VAL A 13 -2.91 14.28 -15.92
C VAL A 13 -2.16 14.07 -14.59
N PHE A 14 -2.87 13.67 -13.53
CA PHE A 14 -2.30 13.53 -12.18
C PHE A 14 -1.35 12.33 -12.03
N VAL A 15 -1.53 11.27 -12.83
CA VAL A 15 -0.69 10.05 -12.77
C VAL A 15 0.76 10.34 -13.20
N LEU A 16 1.01 11.35 -14.03
CA LEU A 16 2.35 11.69 -14.51
C LEU A 16 3.14 12.64 -13.61
N VAL A 17 2.47 13.42 -12.75
CA VAL A 17 3.14 14.42 -11.89
C VAL A 17 3.47 13.84 -10.51
N ALA A 18 2.66 12.92 -9.98
CA ALA A 18 2.98 12.19 -8.74
C ALA A 18 4.20 11.27 -8.89
N LEU A 19 4.42 10.69 -10.08
CA LEU A 19 5.59 9.85 -10.37
C LEU A 19 6.92 10.63 -10.51
N LYS A 20 6.90 11.97 -10.41
CA LYS A 20 8.10 12.79 -10.54
C LYS A 20 8.76 13.12 -9.20
N TYR A 21 8.08 12.87 -8.07
CA TYR A 21 8.55 13.23 -6.72
C TYR A 21 8.69 12.08 -5.72
N GLU A 22 8.39 10.84 -6.11
CA GLU A 22 8.86 9.66 -5.38
C GLU A 22 9.94 8.92 -6.20
N ARG A 23 11.13 8.86 -5.62
CA ARG A 23 12.30 8.02 -5.91
C ARG A 23 12.27 7.14 -7.17
N ILE A 24 13.30 7.36 -8.00
CA ILE A 24 14.26 6.34 -8.48
C ILE A 24 13.65 4.94 -8.62
N LEU A 25 13.05 4.68 -9.79
CA LEU A 25 12.81 3.32 -10.22
C LEU A 25 14.14 2.73 -10.69
N TYR A 26 14.83 2.04 -9.79
CA TYR A 26 15.89 1.09 -10.11
C TYR A 26 15.27 -0.02 -10.98
N ILE A 27 15.41 0.07 -12.30
CA ILE A 27 15.18 -1.09 -13.17
C ILE A 27 16.50 -1.85 -13.25
N HIS A 28 16.53 -3.01 -12.60
CA HIS A 28 17.52 -4.05 -12.81
C HIS A 28 17.39 -4.57 -14.25
N LEU A 29 18.31 -4.14 -15.12
CA LEU A 29 18.61 -4.80 -16.40
C LEU A 29 20.02 -5.41 -16.31
N SER A 30 20.24 -6.25 -15.29
CA SER A 30 21.34 -7.20 -15.29
C SER A 30 20.90 -8.42 -16.10
N SER A 31 21.46 -8.57 -17.30
CA SER A 31 21.52 -9.75 -18.20
C SER A 31 21.19 -9.37 -19.64
N SER A 32 22.00 -8.52 -20.29
CA SER A 32 22.09 -8.40 -21.77
C SER A 32 23.15 -7.39 -22.25
N VAL A 33 23.75 -6.58 -21.38
CA VAL A 33 24.74 -5.56 -21.78
C VAL A 33 26.17 -6.11 -21.92
N GLU A 34 26.46 -7.34 -21.47
CA GLU A 34 27.81 -7.92 -21.60
C GLU A 34 28.11 -8.58 -22.95
N ILE A 35 27.14 -8.74 -23.85
CA ILE A 35 27.40 -9.38 -25.16
C ILE A 35 27.84 -8.37 -26.25
N TYR A 36 27.80 -7.06 -26.00
CA TYR A 36 28.20 -6.04 -27.00
C TYR A 36 29.24 -5.01 -26.54
N LYS A 37 29.89 -5.20 -25.39
CA LYS A 37 31.04 -4.35 -24.97
C LYS A 37 32.39 -4.72 -25.63
N ALA A 38 32.45 -5.79 -26.43
CA ALA A 38 33.70 -6.26 -27.03
C ALA A 38 34.11 -5.60 -28.37
N LYS A 39 33.39 -4.57 -28.88
CA LYS A 39 33.71 -4.03 -30.23
C LYS A 39 33.82 -2.52 -30.46
N LEU A 40 33.63 -1.64 -29.48
CA LEU A 40 33.85 -0.18 -29.67
C LEU A 40 34.29 0.51 -28.36
N PRO A 41 35.58 0.83 -28.16
CA PRO A 41 36.05 1.54 -26.98
C PRO A 41 35.99 3.04 -27.26
N ARG A 42 34.92 3.71 -26.81
CA ARG A 42 34.77 5.15 -26.50
C ARG A 42 33.33 5.55 -26.75
N LEU A 43 32.55 5.73 -25.69
CA LEU A 43 31.38 6.63 -25.62
C LEU A 43 30.94 6.70 -24.15
N THR A 44 31.01 7.89 -23.57
CA THR A 44 30.60 8.20 -22.19
C THR A 44 29.09 8.44 -22.10
N SER A 45 28.56 8.20 -20.90
CA SER A 45 27.14 8.20 -20.53
C SER A 45 26.37 9.49 -20.83
N SER A 46 25.32 9.41 -21.65
CA SER A 46 24.20 10.36 -21.63
C SER A 46 22.96 9.78 -22.35
N SER A 47 21.87 9.66 -21.58
CA SER A 47 20.43 9.54 -21.86
C SER A 47 19.96 9.11 -23.27
N PHE A 48 19.45 7.87 -23.38
CA PHE A 48 18.61 7.41 -24.51
C PHE A 48 17.18 7.11 -24.02
N PHE A 49 16.17 7.36 -24.85
CA PHE A 49 14.79 6.88 -24.66
C PHE A 49 14.48 5.82 -25.71
N VAL A 50 13.93 4.68 -25.30
CA VAL A 50 13.47 3.58 -26.17
C VAL A 50 11.97 3.41 -25.96
N PHE A 51 11.18 3.38 -27.04
CA PHE A 51 9.76 3.03 -27.00
C PHE A 51 9.54 1.67 -27.68
N PRO A 52 8.79 0.72 -27.07
CA PRO A 52 8.40 -0.51 -27.74
C PRO A 52 7.18 -0.25 -28.66
N VAL A 53 7.23 -0.77 -29.88
CA VAL A 53 6.06 -0.85 -30.78
C VAL A 53 5.38 -2.21 -30.56
N THR A 54 4.10 -2.20 -30.22
CA THR A 54 3.30 -3.41 -29.97
C THR A 54 3.17 -4.30 -31.20
N LYS A 55 3.29 -5.61 -30.99
CA LYS A 55 3.13 -6.69 -31.98
C LYS A 55 1.79 -6.59 -32.73
N THR A 56 1.86 -6.54 -34.06
CA THR A 56 0.82 -7.12 -34.93
C THR A 56 1.41 -8.36 -35.61
N THR A 57 0.60 -9.41 -35.66
CA THR A 57 0.92 -10.81 -35.91
C THR A 57 1.53 -11.13 -37.29
N ASP A 58 2.33 -12.20 -37.27
CA ASP A 58 2.80 -13.10 -38.34
C ASP A 58 3.75 -12.59 -39.43
N LEU A 59 5.06 -12.80 -39.20
CA LEU A 59 6.10 -13.32 -40.12
C LEU A 59 7.48 -13.34 -39.42
N PRO A 60 8.42 -14.25 -39.74
CA PRO A 60 9.67 -14.44 -39.00
C PRO A 60 10.78 -13.48 -39.47
N GLY A 61 11.43 -12.81 -38.51
CA GLY A 61 12.76 -12.23 -38.67
C GLY A 61 12.85 -10.70 -38.63
N GLY A 62 13.48 -10.18 -37.57
CA GLY A 62 14.17 -8.88 -37.55
C GLY A 62 13.41 -7.71 -36.89
N THR A 63 13.82 -7.33 -35.68
CA THR A 63 13.42 -6.06 -35.04
C THR A 63 14.32 -4.92 -35.54
N ALA A 64 13.77 -3.89 -36.16
CA ALA A 64 14.50 -2.67 -36.52
C ALA A 64 14.37 -1.61 -35.41
N MET A 65 15.49 -1.03 -34.98
CA MET A 65 15.55 0.11 -34.05
C MET A 65 15.84 1.40 -34.81
N ILE A 66 15.12 2.49 -34.49
CA ILE A 66 15.40 3.84 -35.00
C ILE A 66 15.85 4.72 -33.83
N VAL A 67 17.02 5.35 -33.94
CA VAL A 67 17.62 6.23 -32.92
C VAL A 67 17.60 7.68 -33.42
N TYR A 68 17.12 8.62 -32.59
CA TYR A 68 17.25 10.06 -32.84
C TYR A 68 18.24 10.70 -31.86
N SER A 69 19.06 11.64 -32.35
CA SER A 69 19.95 12.46 -31.52
C SER A 69 19.53 13.94 -31.63
N ARG A 70 19.36 14.64 -30.49
CA ARG A 70 19.19 16.10 -30.46
C ARG A 70 20.57 16.77 -30.48
N ARG A 71 20.88 17.54 -31.52
CA ARG A 71 21.94 18.55 -31.48
C ARG A 71 21.35 19.92 -31.13
N THR A 72 22.01 20.57 -30.19
CA THR A 72 21.76 21.91 -29.63
C THR A 72 22.15 23.00 -30.64
N ILE A 73 21.34 24.05 -30.79
CA ILE A 73 21.72 25.31 -31.43
C ILE A 73 21.81 26.38 -30.33
N LYS A 74 22.98 26.98 -30.14
CA LYS A 74 23.18 28.25 -29.45
C LYS A 74 24.11 29.12 -30.31
N GLY A 75 23.68 30.35 -30.58
CA GLY A 75 24.55 31.48 -30.95
C GLY A 75 24.28 32.12 -32.32
N ALA A 76 23.58 33.27 -32.33
CA ALA A 76 24.03 34.55 -32.91
C ALA A 76 22.84 35.50 -33.21
N GLN A 77 23.04 36.78 -32.90
CA GLN A 77 22.15 37.92 -33.08
C GLN A 77 21.91 38.29 -34.56
N ALA A 78 20.69 38.73 -34.91
CA ALA A 78 20.39 39.92 -35.74
C ALA A 78 18.89 39.98 -36.09
N SER A 79 18.35 41.20 -36.10
CA SER A 79 16.95 41.58 -36.38
C SER A 79 16.69 41.77 -37.90
N PRO A 80 15.53 42.31 -38.34
CA PRO A 80 14.46 41.57 -39.03
C PRO A 80 14.27 41.96 -40.51
N THR A 81 13.66 41.09 -41.33
CA THR A 81 12.62 41.40 -42.37
C THR A 81 12.49 40.31 -43.45
N ASN A 82 11.23 40.09 -43.86
CA ASN A 82 10.68 39.55 -45.11
C ASN A 82 11.59 38.78 -46.09
N HIS A 83 11.27 37.52 -46.39
CA HIS A 83 10.55 37.16 -47.62
C HIS A 83 10.38 35.63 -47.78
N ILE A 84 9.32 35.34 -48.53
CA ILE A 84 8.74 34.07 -48.94
C ILE A 84 9.59 33.37 -50.03
N HIS A 85 9.58 32.03 -50.01
CA HIS A 85 9.69 31.06 -51.12
C HIS A 85 11.03 30.47 -51.66
N VAL A 86 10.96 29.13 -51.78
CA VAL A 86 11.55 28.19 -52.78
C VAL A 86 12.89 27.56 -52.44
N LEU A 87 12.88 26.22 -52.30
CA LEU A 87 13.73 25.31 -53.09
C LEU A 87 13.25 23.85 -52.93
N THR A 88 12.39 23.45 -53.85
CA THR A 88 12.26 22.07 -54.34
C THR A 88 13.45 21.77 -55.24
N ASN A 89 14.26 20.77 -54.90
CA ASN A 89 14.89 19.81 -55.81
C ASN A 89 16.07 19.12 -55.13
N GLN A 90 15.95 17.81 -54.92
CA GLN A 90 17.00 16.86 -55.27
C GLN A 90 16.40 15.45 -55.19
N ARG A 91 15.83 15.05 -56.32
CA ARG A 91 15.31 13.72 -56.63
C ARG A 91 16.17 13.17 -57.77
N ALA A 92 17.47 13.01 -57.54
CA ALA A 92 18.41 12.42 -58.48
C ALA A 92 19.67 12.03 -57.70
N ASP A 93 19.80 10.74 -57.38
CA ASP A 93 21.06 9.98 -57.16
C ASP A 93 20.86 8.74 -56.30
N PHE A 94 19.85 7.93 -56.67
CA PHE A 94 19.69 6.57 -56.12
C PHE A 94 19.37 5.55 -57.23
N ASN A 95 19.84 5.80 -58.46
CA ASN A 95 19.58 4.94 -59.63
C ASN A 95 20.85 4.39 -60.31
N SER A 96 22.03 4.46 -59.67
CA SER A 96 23.29 3.98 -60.27
C SER A 96 23.88 2.73 -59.60
N ALA A 97 23.16 2.04 -58.72
CA ALA A 97 23.63 0.76 -58.17
C ALA A 97 22.46 -0.22 -58.02
N LEU A 98 22.09 -0.90 -59.11
CA LEU A 98 21.36 -2.18 -59.12
C LEU A 98 21.19 -2.66 -60.57
N LYS A 99 22.27 -3.20 -61.14
CA LYS A 99 22.18 -4.20 -62.20
C LYS A 99 22.56 -5.54 -61.59
N VAL A 100 21.58 -6.43 -61.48
CA VAL A 100 21.64 -7.91 -61.62
C VAL A 100 20.50 -8.54 -60.78
N LEU A 101 19.73 -9.42 -61.44
CA LEU A 101 18.64 -10.32 -61.01
C LEU A 101 17.17 -9.81 -61.04
N PRO A 102 16.29 -10.40 -61.90
CA PRO A 102 14.89 -10.00 -62.05
C PRO A 102 13.97 -10.86 -61.17
N TYR A 103 13.84 -10.53 -59.89
CA TYR A 103 12.74 -11.08 -59.07
C TYR A 103 12.46 -10.25 -57.81
N ARG A 104 12.06 -8.98 -57.93
CA ARG A 104 11.48 -8.21 -56.79
C ARG A 104 10.79 -6.89 -57.12
N ARG A 105 10.24 -6.72 -58.33
CA ARG A 105 9.51 -5.48 -58.70
C ARG A 105 8.09 -5.41 -58.13
N ALA A 106 7.45 -6.54 -57.83
CA ALA A 106 6.04 -6.57 -57.37
C ALA A 106 5.84 -6.38 -55.85
N VAL A 107 6.89 -6.53 -55.03
CA VAL A 107 6.80 -6.37 -53.56
C VAL A 107 7.06 -4.91 -53.14
N LEU A 108 7.90 -4.17 -53.89
CA LEU A 108 8.24 -2.78 -53.57
C LEU A 108 7.09 -1.80 -53.83
N GLU A 109 6.23 -2.03 -54.81
CA GLU A 109 5.10 -1.13 -55.10
C GLU A 109 3.96 -1.24 -54.05
N ARG A 110 3.69 -2.45 -53.51
CA ARG A 110 2.68 -2.62 -52.45
C ARG A 110 3.13 -2.09 -51.09
N THR A 111 4.43 -2.09 -50.82
CA THR A 111 4.99 -1.60 -49.55
C THR A 111 5.03 -0.06 -49.52
N ASN A 112 5.29 0.58 -50.67
CA ASN A 112 5.32 2.04 -50.79
C ASN A 112 3.94 2.70 -50.62
N VAL A 113 2.88 2.09 -51.17
CA VAL A 113 1.50 2.60 -50.98
C VAL A 113 1.05 2.48 -49.52
N ARG A 114 1.47 1.41 -48.82
CA ARG A 114 1.13 1.20 -47.39
C ARG A 114 1.89 2.15 -46.47
N LEU A 115 3.16 2.43 -46.76
CA LEU A 115 3.96 3.43 -46.05
C LEU A 115 3.47 4.86 -46.30
N GLU A 116 3.13 5.23 -47.55
CA GLU A 116 2.53 6.55 -47.82
C GLU A 116 1.19 6.72 -47.11
N THR A 117 0.38 5.66 -47.01
CA THR A 117 -0.91 5.73 -46.32
C THR A 117 -0.72 5.85 -44.80
N GLN A 118 0.25 5.14 -44.22
CA GLN A 118 0.59 5.25 -42.80
C GLN A 118 1.24 6.59 -42.46
N VAL A 119 2.10 7.13 -43.34
CA VAL A 119 2.72 8.46 -43.16
C VAL A 119 1.68 9.56 -43.35
N ARG A 120 0.73 9.45 -44.29
CA ARG A 120 -0.39 10.40 -44.41
C ARG A 120 -1.36 10.31 -43.23
N ALA A 121 -1.57 9.12 -42.67
CA ALA A 121 -2.35 8.93 -41.44
C ALA A 121 -1.63 9.54 -40.23
N ALA A 122 -0.31 9.34 -40.10
CA ALA A 122 0.51 9.94 -39.06
C ALA A 122 0.58 11.48 -39.20
N ILE A 123 0.73 12.01 -40.41
CA ILE A 123 0.68 13.45 -40.69
C ILE A 123 -0.72 14.01 -40.44
N ARG A 124 -1.80 13.25 -40.72
CA ARG A 124 -3.17 13.65 -40.35
C ARG A 124 -3.36 13.64 -38.85
N VAL A 125 -2.82 12.67 -38.12
CA VAL A 125 -2.87 12.62 -36.65
C VAL A 125 -2.05 13.76 -36.07
N VAL A 126 -0.84 14.03 -36.56
CA VAL A 126 0.00 15.16 -36.12
C VAL A 126 -0.65 16.50 -36.47
N LYS A 127 -1.22 16.67 -37.66
CA LYS A 127 -1.98 17.88 -38.02
C LYS A 127 -3.29 18.00 -37.24
N CYS A 128 -3.95 16.89 -36.91
CA CYS A 128 -5.12 16.90 -36.03
C CYS A 128 -4.69 17.23 -34.60
N TRP A 129 -3.52 16.78 -34.15
CA TRP A 129 -2.93 17.09 -32.85
C TRP A 129 -2.42 18.53 -32.78
N GLU A 130 -1.83 19.07 -33.85
CA GLU A 130 -1.44 20.48 -33.99
C GLU A 130 -2.67 21.37 -34.12
N LYS A 131 -3.71 20.94 -34.83
CA LYS A 131 -4.98 21.64 -34.92
C LYS A 131 -5.78 21.55 -33.61
N LEU A 132 -5.68 20.44 -32.85
CA LEU A 132 -6.14 20.29 -31.46
C LEU A 132 -5.31 21.13 -30.49
N ARG A 133 -4.00 21.30 -30.76
CA ARG A 133 -3.10 22.18 -30.00
C ARG A 133 -3.39 23.66 -30.28
N GLU A 134 -3.74 24.01 -31.51
CA GLU A 134 -4.19 25.34 -31.93
C GLU A 134 -5.63 25.64 -31.45
N THR A 135 -6.54 24.65 -31.46
CA THR A 135 -7.89 24.79 -30.84
C THR A 135 -7.87 24.72 -29.31
N CYS A 136 -6.84 24.13 -28.69
CA CYS A 136 -6.55 24.31 -27.25
C CYS A 136 -5.73 25.58 -26.94
N GLN A 137 -5.16 26.25 -27.93
CA GLN A 137 -4.46 27.54 -27.76
C GLN A 137 -5.44 28.72 -27.64
N THR A 138 -6.72 28.52 -27.91
CA THR A 138 -7.81 29.39 -27.41
C THR A 138 -7.98 29.24 -25.89
N MET A 139 -7.03 29.86 -25.18
CA MET A 139 -7.12 30.55 -23.89
C MET A 139 -7.49 29.76 -22.62
N SER A 140 -6.57 28.91 -22.13
CA SER A 140 -6.37 28.86 -20.66
C SER A 140 -5.60 30.11 -20.27
N LEU A 141 -6.30 31.14 -19.81
CA LEU A 141 -5.72 32.38 -19.29
C LEU A 141 -4.83 32.14 -18.06
N LEU A 142 -5.01 31.04 -17.36
CA LEU A 142 -4.48 30.71 -16.03
C LEU A 142 -2.98 30.35 -15.99
N PRO A 143 -2.31 30.53 -14.84
CA PRO A 143 -0.85 30.39 -14.74
C PRO A 143 -0.46 28.95 -15.01
N ARG A 144 0.72 28.69 -15.57
CA ARG A 144 1.19 27.35 -15.94
C ARG A 144 2.34 26.87 -15.06
N THR A 145 3.06 27.79 -14.44
CA THR A 145 4.19 27.49 -13.55
C THR A 145 4.05 28.26 -12.23
N ALA A 146 4.78 27.81 -11.21
CA ALA A 146 4.77 28.43 -9.89
C ALA A 146 5.35 29.85 -9.92
N GLU A 147 6.34 30.08 -10.77
CA GLU A 147 6.92 31.40 -11.02
C GLU A 147 5.91 32.34 -11.67
N GLU A 148 5.04 31.83 -12.55
CA GLU A 148 3.94 32.63 -13.11
C GLU A 148 2.88 32.95 -12.05
N PHE A 149 2.54 32.00 -11.16
CA PHE A 149 1.50 32.17 -10.16
C PHE A 149 1.88 33.19 -9.07
N SER A 150 3.18 33.29 -8.75
CA SER A 150 3.74 34.26 -7.79
C SER A 150 4.09 35.63 -8.41
N SER A 151 3.98 35.79 -9.74
CA SER A 151 4.45 36.99 -10.46
C SER A 151 3.39 38.08 -10.63
N ALA A 152 3.72 39.31 -10.22
CA ALA A 152 2.90 40.49 -10.47
C ALA A 152 2.64 40.74 -11.96
N GLU A 153 3.68 40.63 -12.79
CA GLU A 153 3.64 40.85 -14.25
C GLU A 153 2.74 39.83 -14.96
N TYR A 154 2.64 38.61 -14.44
CA TYR A 154 1.72 37.61 -14.94
C TYR A 154 0.27 38.03 -14.66
N TRP A 155 -0.05 38.44 -13.44
CA TRP A 155 -1.40 38.84 -13.04
C TRP A 155 -1.90 40.09 -13.77
N ASP A 156 -1.05 41.10 -13.96
CA ASP A 156 -1.39 42.26 -14.79
C ASP A 156 -1.76 41.85 -16.22
N ARG A 157 -1.01 40.91 -16.82
CA ARG A 157 -1.34 40.39 -18.16
C ARG A 157 -2.61 39.54 -18.15
N PHE A 158 -2.86 38.78 -17.09
CA PHE A 158 -4.07 37.98 -16.93
C PHE A 158 -5.32 38.88 -16.91
N PHE A 159 -5.34 39.91 -16.06
CA PHE A 159 -6.50 40.80 -15.92
C PHE A 159 -6.72 41.68 -17.17
N LYS A 160 -5.65 42.12 -17.85
CA LYS A 160 -5.76 42.81 -19.15
C LYS A 160 -6.44 41.96 -20.23
N ARG A 161 -6.20 40.64 -20.25
CA ARG A 161 -6.77 39.74 -21.27
C ARG A 161 -8.15 39.21 -20.90
N ARG A 162 -8.47 39.07 -19.61
CA ARG A 162 -9.74 38.52 -19.13
C ARG A 162 -10.90 39.51 -19.23
N GLY A 163 -10.64 40.81 -19.05
CA GLY A 163 -11.70 41.84 -19.04
C GLY A 163 -12.54 41.81 -17.76
N GLU A 164 -13.85 42.12 -17.87
CA GLU A 164 -14.75 42.41 -16.74
C GLU A 164 -15.31 41.18 -16.02
N ASN A 165 -15.18 39.98 -16.61
CA ASN A 165 -15.77 38.75 -16.06
C ASN A 165 -15.04 38.29 -14.78
N ALA A 166 -15.78 38.23 -13.67
CA ALA A 166 -15.28 37.82 -12.36
C ALA A 166 -14.62 36.43 -12.40
N PHE A 167 -13.67 36.22 -11.49
CA PHE A 167 -13.03 34.92 -11.29
C PHE A 167 -12.97 34.56 -9.82
N GLU A 168 -13.47 33.38 -9.49
CA GLU A 168 -13.51 32.89 -8.12
C GLU A 168 -12.53 31.73 -7.94
N TRP A 169 -11.52 31.96 -7.11
CA TRP A 169 -10.70 30.90 -6.54
C TRP A 169 -11.39 30.28 -5.33
N TYR A 170 -11.40 28.95 -5.26
CA TYR A 170 -11.79 28.16 -4.08
C TYR A 170 -13.22 28.38 -3.56
N GLY A 171 -14.15 28.69 -4.47
CA GLY A 171 -15.57 28.84 -4.15
C GLY A 171 -16.03 30.30 -4.11
N ASP A 172 -17.34 30.48 -4.25
CA ASP A 172 -17.99 31.79 -4.16
C ASP A 172 -18.41 32.11 -2.72
N TYR A 173 -18.98 33.30 -2.52
CA TYR A 173 -19.47 33.71 -1.20
C TYR A 173 -20.50 32.75 -0.61
N ASN A 174 -21.37 32.12 -1.40
CA ASN A 174 -22.40 31.23 -0.87
C ASN A 174 -21.80 30.01 -0.18
N LYS A 175 -20.71 29.45 -0.75
CA LYS A 175 -19.96 28.37 -0.11
C LYS A 175 -19.19 28.80 1.15
N LEU A 176 -18.81 30.07 1.25
CA LEU A 176 -17.92 30.58 2.30
C LEU A 176 -18.65 31.30 3.44
N CYS A 177 -19.86 31.82 3.21
CA CYS A 177 -20.49 32.81 4.08
C CYS A 177 -20.75 32.30 5.51
N GLY A 178 -21.08 31.01 5.68
CA GLY A 178 -21.29 30.41 7.00
C GLY A 178 -20.07 30.54 7.92
N ILE A 179 -18.88 30.27 7.38
CA ILE A 179 -17.61 30.41 8.11
C ILE A 179 -17.21 31.88 8.22
N LEU A 180 -17.34 32.67 7.15
CA LEU A 180 -16.94 34.08 7.18
C LEU A 180 -17.75 34.88 8.21
N HIS A 181 -19.07 34.68 8.29
CA HIS A 181 -19.93 35.35 9.27
C HIS A 181 -19.67 34.93 10.71
N LYS A 182 -19.07 33.75 10.91
CA LYS A 182 -18.65 33.26 12.24
C LYS A 182 -17.44 34.03 12.77
N TYR A 183 -16.56 34.52 11.89
CA TYR A 183 -15.27 35.11 12.27
C TYR A 183 -15.12 36.60 11.96
N ILE A 184 -15.96 37.15 11.08
CA ILE A 184 -15.96 38.57 10.71
C ILE A 184 -17.22 39.22 11.28
N LYS A 185 -17.06 40.31 12.02
CA LYS A 185 -18.18 41.13 12.50
C LYS A 185 -18.42 42.30 11.55
N VAL A 186 -19.67 42.76 11.45
CA VAL A 186 -20.07 43.85 10.53
C VAL A 186 -19.26 45.15 10.76
N GLN A 187 -18.88 45.42 12.01
CA GLN A 187 -18.09 46.58 12.42
C GLN A 187 -16.57 46.38 12.31
N ASP A 188 -16.08 45.18 12.01
CA ASP A 188 -14.64 44.92 11.93
C ASP A 188 -14.04 45.68 10.73
N LYS A 189 -12.84 46.24 10.92
CA LYS A 189 -12.01 46.70 9.80
C LYS A 189 -11.34 45.48 9.17
N VAL A 190 -11.68 45.21 7.92
CA VAL A 190 -11.21 44.03 7.18
C VAL A 190 -10.23 44.46 6.09
N LEU A 191 -9.02 43.91 6.12
CA LEU A 191 -8.04 44.00 5.04
C LEU A 191 -8.16 42.76 4.15
N VAL A 192 -8.66 42.92 2.93
CA VAL A 192 -8.72 41.84 1.94
C VAL A 192 -7.43 41.89 1.12
N ILE A 193 -6.58 40.86 1.23
CA ILE A 193 -5.28 40.78 0.55
C ILE A 193 -5.40 39.97 -0.75
N GLY A 194 -4.75 40.45 -1.82
CA GLY A 194 -4.80 39.85 -3.15
C GLY A 194 -6.23 39.70 -3.65
N CYS A 195 -7.01 40.79 -3.62
CA CYS A 195 -8.45 40.72 -3.88
C CYS A 195 -8.81 40.27 -5.31
N GLY A 196 -7.89 40.44 -6.27
CA GLY A 196 -8.13 40.16 -7.68
C GLY A 196 -9.41 40.83 -8.19
N ASN A 197 -10.12 40.13 -9.07
CA ASN A 197 -11.44 40.54 -9.58
C ASN A 197 -12.59 39.70 -8.99
N SER A 198 -12.41 39.21 -7.75
CA SER A 198 -13.42 38.41 -7.05
C SER A 198 -14.62 39.27 -6.62
N GLU A 199 -15.81 38.68 -6.64
CA GLU A 199 -17.04 39.30 -6.14
C GLU A 199 -17.18 39.18 -4.62
N LEU A 200 -16.28 38.48 -3.92
CA LEU A 200 -16.39 38.23 -2.49
C LEU A 200 -16.52 39.52 -1.68
N SER A 201 -15.69 40.53 -1.95
CA SER A 201 -15.74 41.82 -1.27
C SER A 201 -17.01 42.61 -1.61
N GLU A 202 -17.51 42.48 -2.84
CA GLU A 202 -18.77 43.10 -3.28
C GLU A 202 -19.97 42.50 -2.54
N GLN A 203 -19.99 41.17 -2.39
CA GLN A 203 -21.06 40.44 -1.73
C GLN A 203 -21.03 40.66 -0.22
N LEU A 204 -19.85 40.68 0.41
CA LEU A 204 -19.69 41.08 1.81
C LEU A 204 -20.18 42.52 2.04
N TYR A 205 -19.84 43.45 1.14
CA TYR A 205 -20.34 44.82 1.22
C TYR A 205 -21.87 44.87 1.14
N ASP A 206 -22.47 44.13 0.22
CA ASP A 206 -23.91 44.11 -0.02
C ASP A 206 -24.68 43.55 1.18
N VAL A 207 -24.11 42.61 1.95
CA VAL A 207 -24.74 42.06 3.18
C VAL A 207 -24.43 42.85 4.45
N GLY A 208 -23.64 43.94 4.36
CA GLY A 208 -23.53 44.93 5.43
C GLY A 208 -22.11 45.26 5.91
N TYR A 209 -21.07 44.52 5.50
CA TYR A 209 -19.69 44.79 5.90
C TYR A 209 -19.15 46.01 5.18
N LYS A 210 -19.21 47.19 5.82
CA LYS A 210 -18.86 48.48 5.16
C LYS A 210 -17.41 48.92 5.31
N HIS A 211 -16.63 48.27 6.17
CA HIS A 211 -15.23 48.64 6.47
C HIS A 211 -14.23 47.70 5.79
N LEU A 212 -14.32 47.60 4.46
CA LEU A 212 -13.47 46.73 3.64
C LEU A 212 -12.37 47.55 2.93
N THR A 213 -11.11 47.22 3.18
CA THR A 213 -9.94 47.73 2.45
C THR A 213 -9.39 46.60 1.60
N ASN A 214 -9.49 46.72 0.28
CA ASN A 214 -9.05 45.68 -0.65
C ASN A 214 -7.72 46.08 -1.27
N ILE A 215 -6.75 45.17 -1.26
CA ILE A 215 -5.44 45.40 -1.87
C ILE A 215 -5.08 44.33 -2.89
N ASP A 216 -4.36 44.73 -3.94
CA ASP A 216 -3.76 43.83 -4.92
C ASP A 216 -2.46 44.44 -5.46
N ILE A 217 -1.53 43.62 -5.95
CA ILE A 217 -0.29 44.10 -6.56
C ILE A 217 -0.53 44.64 -7.98
N SER A 218 -1.60 44.18 -8.66
CA SER A 218 -1.96 44.56 -10.02
C SER A 218 -2.73 45.88 -10.06
N GLU A 219 -2.12 46.92 -10.65
CA GLU A 219 -2.79 48.20 -10.91
C GLU A 219 -4.01 48.01 -11.83
N THR A 220 -3.91 47.07 -12.78
CA THR A 220 -4.96 46.77 -13.74
C THR A 220 -6.25 46.37 -13.03
N VAL A 221 -6.16 45.39 -12.12
CA VAL A 221 -7.35 44.87 -11.45
C VAL A 221 -7.93 45.87 -10.47
N VAL A 222 -7.08 46.63 -9.78
CA VAL A 222 -7.50 47.70 -8.87
C VAL A 222 -8.30 48.78 -9.63
N THR A 223 -7.82 49.19 -10.80
CA THR A 223 -8.51 50.18 -11.64
C THR A 223 -9.87 49.65 -12.09
N HIS A 224 -9.93 48.41 -12.59
CA HIS A 224 -11.18 47.78 -13.00
C HIS A 224 -12.18 47.65 -11.84
N MET A 225 -11.73 47.21 -10.66
CA MET A 225 -12.60 47.01 -9.51
C MET A 225 -13.15 48.33 -8.96
N ASN A 226 -12.35 49.40 -8.94
CA ASN A 226 -12.83 50.74 -8.58
C ASN A 226 -13.87 51.25 -9.57
N GLN A 227 -13.65 51.10 -10.88
CA GLN A 227 -14.62 51.49 -11.91
C GLN A 227 -15.93 50.71 -11.80
N ARG A 228 -15.83 49.39 -11.65
CA ARG A 228 -16.97 48.47 -11.51
C ARG A 228 -17.84 48.81 -10.30
N ASN A 229 -17.24 49.30 -9.21
CA ASN A 229 -17.93 49.55 -7.94
C ASN A 229 -18.31 51.02 -7.69
N ALA A 230 -17.80 51.97 -8.47
CA ALA A 230 -17.97 53.41 -8.23
C ALA A 230 -19.44 53.86 -8.04
N ALA A 231 -20.36 53.36 -8.86
CA ALA A 231 -21.77 53.76 -8.80
C ALA A 231 -22.56 53.00 -7.73
N ARG A 232 -22.36 51.67 -7.61
CA ARG A 232 -23.19 50.80 -6.75
C ARG A 232 -22.66 50.69 -5.32
N ARG A 233 -21.34 50.77 -5.12
CA ARG A 233 -20.66 50.52 -3.84
C ARG A 233 -19.59 51.59 -3.59
N PRO A 234 -19.96 52.88 -3.48
CA PRO A 234 -19.01 54.00 -3.36
C PRO A 234 -18.13 53.93 -2.11
N GLY A 235 -18.52 53.17 -1.07
CA GLY A 235 -17.73 52.94 0.13
C GLY A 235 -16.73 51.77 0.02
N LEU A 236 -16.70 51.04 -1.10
CA LEU A 236 -15.81 49.89 -1.30
C LEU A 236 -14.55 50.35 -2.05
N SER A 237 -13.41 50.40 -1.36
CA SER A 237 -12.15 50.90 -1.92
C SER A 237 -11.17 49.79 -2.28
N PHE A 238 -10.48 49.93 -3.42
CA PHE A 238 -9.41 49.05 -3.88
C PHE A 238 -8.12 49.85 -4.08
N HIS A 239 -6.99 49.34 -3.59
CA HIS A 239 -5.67 50.01 -3.62
C HIS A 239 -4.59 49.10 -4.18
N GLN A 240 -3.68 49.66 -4.96
CA GLN A 240 -2.48 48.93 -5.41
C GLN A 240 -1.46 48.90 -4.26
N VAL A 241 -1.25 47.72 -3.67
CA VAL A 241 -0.33 47.53 -2.52
C VAL A 241 0.28 46.13 -2.57
N ASP A 242 1.59 46.05 -2.33
CA ASP A 242 2.28 44.78 -2.09
C ASP A 242 1.96 44.27 -0.67
N ALA A 243 1.35 43.08 -0.57
CA ALA A 243 0.95 42.50 0.70
C ALA A 243 2.14 42.04 1.58
N THR A 244 3.36 41.98 1.03
CA THR A 244 4.58 41.70 1.81
C THR A 244 5.11 42.91 2.56
N GLN A 245 4.68 44.12 2.18
CA GLN A 245 5.08 45.37 2.82
C GLN A 245 4.03 46.47 2.61
N THR A 246 3.09 46.59 3.54
CA THR A 246 2.02 47.58 3.47
C THR A 246 2.40 48.90 4.17
N LEU A 247 1.71 49.99 3.81
CA LEU A 247 1.86 51.30 4.45
C LEU A 247 0.93 51.49 5.67
N TYR A 248 0.20 50.45 6.07
CA TYR A 248 -0.75 50.54 7.18
C TYR A 248 -0.02 50.55 8.52
N LYS A 249 -0.64 51.17 9.53
CA LYS A 249 -0.09 51.20 10.89
C LYS A 249 -0.24 49.83 11.56
N ASP A 250 0.63 49.53 12.51
CA ASP A 250 0.52 48.35 13.35
C ASP A 250 -0.88 48.30 14.00
N ALA A 251 -1.42 47.09 14.12
CA ALA A 251 -2.72 46.84 14.77
C ALA A 251 -3.91 47.69 14.22
N SER A 252 -3.89 48.08 12.94
CA SER A 252 -4.96 48.88 12.32
C SER A 252 -6.20 48.09 11.92
N PHE A 253 -6.11 46.76 11.80
CA PHE A 253 -7.21 45.90 11.34
C PHE A 253 -7.64 44.86 12.39
N GLN A 254 -8.91 44.46 12.32
CA GLN A 254 -9.46 43.36 13.13
C GLN A 254 -9.45 42.04 12.36
N VAL A 255 -9.56 42.08 11.03
CA VAL A 255 -9.53 40.89 10.18
C VAL A 255 -8.62 41.13 8.98
N SER A 256 -7.84 40.13 8.62
CA SER A 256 -7.19 40.02 7.31
C SER A 256 -7.79 38.81 6.61
N LEU A 257 -8.36 39.03 5.43
CA LEU A 257 -9.04 38.02 4.62
C LEU A 257 -8.20 37.74 3.38
N ASP A 258 -7.82 36.47 3.20
CA ASP A 258 -7.06 35.96 2.08
C ASP A 258 -7.85 34.85 1.38
N LYS A 259 -7.87 34.86 0.04
CA LYS A 259 -8.42 33.78 -0.77
C LYS A 259 -7.47 33.44 -1.91
N GLY A 260 -6.56 32.51 -1.64
CA GLY A 260 -5.57 31.99 -2.58
C GLY A 260 -4.34 32.86 -2.82
N THR A 261 -4.16 33.98 -2.12
CA THR A 261 -2.93 34.79 -2.19
C THR A 261 -1.78 34.09 -1.50
N LEU A 262 -2.01 33.49 -0.33
CA LEU A 262 -1.01 32.65 0.33
C LEU A 262 -0.58 31.49 -0.59
N ASP A 263 -1.51 30.81 -1.25
CA ASP A 263 -1.20 29.74 -2.22
C ASP A 263 -0.32 30.25 -3.37
N ALA A 264 -0.56 31.48 -3.85
CA ALA A 264 0.25 32.11 -4.88
C ALA A 264 1.66 32.44 -4.36
N MET A 265 1.79 33.04 -3.19
CA MET A 265 3.08 33.43 -2.63
C MET A 265 3.92 32.23 -2.18
N ALA A 266 3.27 31.21 -1.62
CA ALA A 266 3.93 29.97 -1.20
C ALA A 266 4.35 29.07 -2.37
N SER A 267 4.00 29.43 -3.61
CA SER A 267 4.49 28.73 -4.80
C SER A 267 5.93 29.10 -5.17
N GLU A 268 6.45 30.20 -4.63
CA GLU A 268 7.88 30.55 -4.75
C GLU A 268 8.77 29.50 -4.08
N GLU A 269 9.89 29.16 -4.73
CA GLU A 269 10.91 28.29 -4.16
C GLU A 269 11.51 28.93 -2.89
N GLY A 270 11.41 28.25 -1.74
CA GLY A 270 11.92 28.75 -0.44
C GLY A 270 10.87 29.41 0.46
N GLY A 271 9.72 29.85 -0.08
CA GLY A 271 8.60 30.36 0.72
C GLY A 271 8.82 31.72 1.38
N ASP A 272 9.86 32.47 0.97
CA ASP A 272 10.24 33.75 1.55
C ASP A 272 9.16 34.83 1.37
N LEU A 273 8.52 34.89 0.19
CA LEU A 273 7.40 35.80 -0.07
C LEU A 273 6.22 35.53 0.87
N ALA A 274 5.84 34.25 1.03
CA ALA A 274 4.77 33.87 1.94
C ALA A 274 5.11 34.24 3.39
N SER A 275 6.35 33.97 3.83
CA SER A 275 6.83 34.36 5.16
C SER A 275 6.72 35.88 5.39
N ARG A 276 7.20 36.70 4.44
CA ARG A 276 7.09 38.18 4.55
C ARG A 276 5.64 38.65 4.63
N MET A 277 4.74 38.10 3.80
CA MET A 277 3.32 38.42 3.86
C MET A 277 2.70 38.04 5.21
N LEU A 278 3.00 36.86 5.75
CA LEU A 278 2.47 36.41 7.04
C LEU A 278 2.96 37.28 8.20
N HIS A 279 4.22 37.74 8.17
CA HIS A 279 4.75 38.73 9.12
C HIS A 279 4.00 40.05 9.03
N GLU A 280 3.74 40.53 7.82
CA GLU A 280 3.06 41.79 7.58
C GLU A 280 1.58 41.75 8.02
N VAL A 281 0.88 40.66 7.70
CA VAL A 281 -0.46 40.36 8.24
C VAL A 281 -0.44 40.37 9.77
N SER A 282 0.58 39.74 10.37
CA SER A 282 0.74 39.69 11.83
C SER A 282 0.92 41.09 12.43
N ARG A 283 1.64 41.99 11.75
CA ARG A 283 1.89 43.37 12.20
C ARG A 283 0.62 44.23 12.18
N VAL A 284 -0.12 44.20 11.07
CA VAL A 284 -1.30 45.07 10.88
C VAL A 284 -2.53 44.59 11.67
N LEU A 285 -2.55 43.33 12.11
CA LEU A 285 -3.64 42.80 12.94
C LEU A 285 -3.52 43.23 14.42
N SER A 286 -4.64 43.72 14.94
CA SER A 286 -4.82 44.03 16.37
C SER A 286 -4.89 42.77 17.23
N ILE A 287 -4.68 42.90 18.54
CA ILE A 287 -4.89 41.80 19.49
C ILE A 287 -6.35 41.36 19.42
N GLY A 288 -6.59 40.05 19.35
CA GLY A 288 -7.90 39.46 19.09
C GLY A 288 -8.29 39.45 17.62
N GLY A 289 -7.42 39.99 16.75
CA GLY A 289 -7.60 40.00 15.31
C GLY A 289 -7.42 38.61 14.69
N ARG A 290 -7.98 38.43 13.49
CA ARG A 290 -8.09 37.14 12.83
C ARG A 290 -7.49 37.21 11.43
N TYR A 291 -6.57 36.30 11.15
CA TYR A 291 -6.21 35.98 9.78
C TYR A 291 -7.13 34.85 9.30
N ILE A 292 -7.84 35.07 8.20
CA ILE A 292 -8.76 34.10 7.60
C ILE A 292 -8.27 33.84 6.18
N CYS A 293 -7.79 32.63 5.90
CA CYS A 293 -7.22 32.24 4.62
C CYS A 293 -8.01 31.07 4.02
N VAL A 294 -8.61 31.30 2.85
CA VAL A 294 -9.27 30.27 2.04
C VAL A 294 -8.22 29.66 1.09
N THR A 295 -7.96 28.37 1.25
CA THR A 295 -6.83 27.67 0.61
C THR A 295 -7.19 26.22 0.27
N LEU A 296 -6.43 25.60 -0.63
CA LEU A 296 -6.45 24.14 -0.81
C LEU A 296 -5.63 23.40 0.26
N ALA A 297 -4.94 24.14 1.13
CA ALA A 297 -4.09 23.64 2.21
C ALA A 297 -3.07 22.59 1.74
N GLN A 298 -2.44 22.82 0.57
CA GLN A 298 -1.35 21.96 0.13
C GLN A 298 -0.26 21.94 1.20
N GLU A 299 0.36 20.78 1.44
CA GLU A 299 1.27 20.56 2.59
C GLU A 299 2.27 21.70 2.83
N HIS A 300 3.05 22.09 1.83
CA HIS A 300 3.99 23.21 1.96
C HIS A 300 3.33 24.56 2.29
N VAL A 301 2.14 24.85 1.75
CA VAL A 301 1.42 26.11 1.99
C VAL A 301 0.90 26.16 3.42
N ILE A 302 0.24 25.09 3.86
CA ILE A 302 -0.41 25.06 5.15
C ILE A 302 0.61 24.92 6.29
N SER A 303 1.69 24.16 6.10
CA SER A 303 2.79 24.09 7.08
C SER A 303 3.39 25.46 7.34
N LEU A 304 3.70 26.24 6.28
CA LEU A 304 4.26 27.59 6.42
C LEU A 304 3.37 28.49 7.31
N ALA A 305 2.06 28.51 7.05
CA ALA A 305 1.15 29.35 7.83
C ALA A 305 0.93 28.84 9.25
N VAL A 306 0.67 27.54 9.43
CA VAL A 306 0.40 26.96 10.75
C VAL A 306 1.62 27.12 11.65
N GLU A 307 2.82 26.77 11.17
CA GLU A 307 4.06 26.88 11.95
C GLU A 307 4.35 28.33 12.32
N HIS A 308 4.19 29.28 11.38
CA HIS A 308 4.36 30.71 11.62
C HIS A 308 3.46 31.22 12.76
N PHE A 309 2.16 30.97 12.68
CA PHE A 309 1.21 31.49 13.67
C PHE A 309 1.31 30.77 15.02
N VAL A 310 1.61 29.47 15.03
CA VAL A 310 1.86 28.73 16.28
C VAL A 310 3.12 29.23 16.98
N HIS A 311 4.20 29.49 16.23
CA HIS A 311 5.43 30.09 16.77
C HIS A 311 5.17 31.47 17.41
N MET A 312 4.26 32.24 16.81
CA MET A 312 3.81 33.54 17.32
C MET A 312 2.84 33.42 18.52
N GLY A 313 2.44 32.21 18.93
CA GLY A 313 1.56 31.96 20.07
C GLY A 313 0.06 32.15 19.78
N TRP A 314 -0.36 32.04 18.51
CA TRP A 314 -1.75 32.23 18.10
C TRP A 314 -2.55 30.93 18.20
N ALA A 315 -3.88 31.03 18.33
CA ALA A 315 -4.75 29.88 18.06
C ALA A 315 -4.85 29.65 16.56
N VAL A 316 -4.86 28.38 16.15
CA VAL A 316 -5.01 27.95 14.76
C VAL A 316 -6.18 26.99 14.65
N ARG A 317 -7.11 27.29 13.75
CA ARG A 317 -8.27 26.46 13.46
C ARG A 317 -8.46 26.32 11.96
N LEU A 318 -8.53 25.10 11.45
CA LEU A 318 -8.90 24.83 10.06
C LEU A 318 -10.35 24.37 9.97
N HIS A 319 -11.08 24.88 8.98
CA HIS A 319 -12.41 24.39 8.60
C HIS A 319 -12.30 23.72 7.23
N CYS A 320 -12.60 22.43 7.15
CA CYS A 320 -12.77 21.74 5.87
C CYS A 320 -14.20 21.97 5.37
N ILE A 321 -14.34 22.67 4.25
CA ILE A 321 -15.64 22.91 3.63
C ILE A 321 -16.10 21.60 2.99
N GLN A 322 -17.28 21.13 3.37
CA GLN A 322 -17.85 19.90 2.87
C GLN A 322 -18.75 20.21 1.67
N GLU A 323 -18.52 19.54 0.54
CA GLU A 323 -19.45 19.63 -0.60
C GLU A 323 -20.69 18.77 -0.33
N GLU A 324 -21.87 19.26 -0.70
CA GLU A 324 -23.13 18.53 -0.51
C GLU A 324 -23.08 17.17 -1.24
N ARG A 325 -23.57 16.11 -0.56
CA ARG A 325 -23.58 14.75 -1.11
C ARG A 325 -24.47 14.71 -2.37
N GLY A 326 -23.87 14.45 -3.53
CA GLY A 326 -24.59 14.20 -4.79
C GLY A 326 -24.63 15.36 -5.78
N THR A 327 -24.03 16.51 -5.46
CA THR A 327 -23.94 17.69 -6.36
C THR A 327 -22.56 17.87 -6.99
N GLU A 328 -21.64 16.92 -6.80
CA GLU A 328 -20.29 16.98 -7.39
C GLU A 328 -20.39 16.88 -8.92
N GLU A 329 -20.11 17.98 -9.62
CA GLU A 329 -19.91 17.98 -11.07
C GLU A 329 -18.72 17.07 -11.40
N GLU A 330 -18.80 16.28 -12.49
CA GLU A 330 -17.74 15.35 -12.93
C GLU A 330 -16.36 16.05 -13.11
N ASP A 331 -16.37 17.37 -13.32
CA ASP A 331 -15.20 18.23 -13.54
C ASP A 331 -14.72 19.02 -12.30
N SER A 332 -15.32 18.84 -11.12
CA SER A 332 -14.92 19.52 -9.87
C SER A 332 -13.49 19.16 -9.41
N PHE A 333 -12.74 20.03 -8.74
CA PHE A 333 -11.36 19.71 -8.32
C PHE A 333 -11.33 18.67 -7.18
N ALA A 334 -10.31 17.80 -7.12
CA ALA A 334 -10.30 16.65 -6.21
C ALA A 334 -9.98 16.98 -4.73
N LEU A 335 -9.28 18.09 -4.48
CA LEU A 335 -8.92 18.49 -3.12
C LEU A 335 -10.03 19.35 -2.50
N PRO A 336 -10.33 19.15 -1.21
CA PRO A 336 -11.29 19.97 -0.50
C PRO A 336 -10.71 21.37 -0.26
N VAL A 337 -11.61 22.34 -0.11
CA VAL A 337 -11.27 23.72 0.28
C VAL A 337 -11.24 23.81 1.80
N PHE A 338 -10.21 24.48 2.32
CA PHE A 338 -10.07 24.78 3.73
C PHE A 338 -10.15 26.28 3.99
N VAL A 339 -10.66 26.65 5.17
CA VAL A 339 -10.55 27.99 5.74
C VAL A 339 -9.68 27.92 6.98
N LEU A 340 -8.44 28.40 6.87
CA LEU A 340 -7.53 28.59 7.99
C LEU A 340 -7.92 29.86 8.74
N VAL A 341 -8.12 29.75 10.05
CA VAL A 341 -8.41 30.86 10.94
C VAL A 341 -7.35 30.90 12.03
N CYS A 342 -6.53 31.96 12.03
CA CYS A 342 -5.50 32.19 13.03
C CYS A 342 -5.88 33.40 13.89
N ILE A 343 -5.87 33.27 15.22
CA ILE A 343 -6.34 34.29 16.16
C ILE A 343 -5.19 34.81 17.02
N LYS A 344 -4.93 36.11 16.92
CA LYS A 344 -3.86 36.80 17.65
C LYS A 344 -4.20 36.96 19.13
N PHE A 345 -3.41 36.37 20.01
CA PHE A 345 -3.51 36.62 21.44
C PHE A 345 -2.53 37.69 21.91
N ARG A 346 -2.81 38.28 23.09
CA ARG A 346 -1.91 39.24 23.72
C ARG A 346 -0.62 38.58 24.21
N GLN A 347 -0.73 37.35 24.69
CA GLN A 347 0.38 36.54 25.19
C GLN A 347 0.23 35.12 24.63
N PRO A 348 1.34 34.40 24.37
CA PRO A 348 1.29 33.01 23.98
C PRO A 348 0.58 32.17 25.05
N LEU A 349 -0.27 31.26 24.63
CA LEU A 349 -0.89 30.28 25.53
C LEU A 349 0.15 29.22 25.91
N ALA A 350 0.06 28.67 27.12
CA ALA A 350 0.95 27.59 27.59
C ALA A 350 0.86 26.33 26.70
N THR A 351 -0.32 26.08 26.12
CA THR A 351 -0.54 25.03 25.11
C THR A 351 -1.13 25.67 23.86
N PRO A 352 -0.63 25.35 22.66
CA PRO A 352 -1.24 25.83 21.43
C PRO A 352 -2.69 25.33 21.31
N ILE A 353 -3.54 26.14 20.69
CA ILE A 353 -4.89 25.73 20.30
C ILE A 353 -4.80 25.37 18.82
N LEU A 354 -4.89 24.07 18.53
CA LEU A 354 -4.82 23.50 17.19
C LEU A 354 -6.10 22.70 16.97
N GLU A 355 -6.92 23.10 16.00
CA GLU A 355 -8.23 22.49 15.82
C GLU A 355 -8.56 22.26 14.35
N LEU A 356 -9.16 21.11 14.05
CA LEU A 356 -9.75 20.80 12.76
C LEU A 356 -11.27 20.70 12.91
N CYS A 357 -12.00 21.42 12.07
CA CYS A 357 -13.46 21.39 11.98
C CYS A 357 -13.84 20.81 10.62
N ILE A 358 -14.70 19.80 10.60
CA ILE A 358 -15.14 19.14 9.36
C ILE A 358 -16.62 19.49 9.14
N GLY A 359 -16.92 20.14 8.01
CA GLY A 359 -18.27 20.61 7.67
C GLY A 359 -18.70 21.86 8.45
N ASP A 360 -19.82 22.45 8.05
CA ASP A 360 -20.26 23.78 8.51
C ASP A 360 -20.71 23.82 9.99
N SER A 361 -21.06 22.66 10.55
CA SER A 361 -21.55 22.50 11.93
C SER A 361 -20.61 21.65 12.82
N GLY A 362 -19.47 21.19 12.29
CA GLY A 362 -18.59 20.25 12.99
C GLY A 362 -18.06 20.79 14.31
N ALA A 363 -18.14 19.97 15.37
CA ALA A 363 -17.44 20.25 16.61
C ALA A 363 -15.93 20.29 16.35
N PRO A 364 -15.19 21.27 16.90
CA PRO A 364 -13.74 21.34 16.71
C PRO A 364 -13.07 20.12 17.34
N VAL A 365 -12.26 19.40 16.56
CA VAL A 365 -11.40 18.32 17.05
C VAL A 365 -10.03 18.92 17.34
N ARG A 366 -9.63 18.87 18.61
CA ARG A 366 -8.35 19.43 19.07
C ARG A 366 -7.21 18.45 18.80
N GLN A 367 -6.08 19.00 18.35
CA GLN A 367 -4.82 18.30 18.13
C GLN A 367 -3.79 18.77 19.16
N GLU A 368 -2.87 17.90 19.55
CA GLU A 368 -1.83 18.24 20.54
C GLU A 368 -0.64 18.90 19.86
N GLN A 369 -0.32 18.47 18.64
CA GLN A 369 0.86 18.90 17.90
C GLN A 369 0.54 19.40 16.49
N VAL A 370 1.43 20.24 15.95
CA VAL A 370 1.31 20.74 14.57
C VAL A 370 1.35 19.59 13.56
N CYS A 371 2.22 18.60 13.76
CA CYS A 371 2.32 17.44 12.88
C CYS A 371 1.02 16.61 12.81
N GLU A 372 0.28 16.49 13.92
CA GLU A 372 -1.01 15.79 13.98
C GLU A 372 -2.08 16.57 13.20
N LEU A 373 -2.15 17.89 13.39
CA LEU A 373 -3.06 18.74 12.61
C LEU A 373 -2.78 18.66 11.10
N LEU A 374 -1.50 18.71 10.71
CA LEU A 374 -1.08 18.58 9.31
C LEU A 374 -1.37 17.17 8.77
N SER A 375 -1.19 16.11 9.57
CA SER A 375 -1.56 14.74 9.17
C SER A 375 -3.06 14.62 8.94
N ALA A 376 -3.89 15.16 9.84
CA ALA A 376 -5.34 15.13 9.69
C ALA A 376 -5.79 15.85 8.40
N VAL A 377 -5.20 17.02 8.08
CA VAL A 377 -5.46 17.72 6.81
C VAL A 377 -5.08 16.84 5.61
N ARG A 378 -3.90 16.21 5.64
CA ARG A 378 -3.42 15.31 4.58
C ARG A 378 -4.33 14.11 4.40
N GLU A 379 -4.80 13.51 5.49
CA GLU A 379 -5.74 12.37 5.49
C GLU A 379 -7.08 12.75 4.87
N HIS A 380 -7.62 13.93 5.20
CA HIS A 380 -8.86 14.43 4.58
C HIS A 380 -8.70 14.70 3.07
N GLN A 381 -7.56 15.28 2.67
CA GLN A 381 -7.24 15.47 1.25
C GLN A 381 -7.13 14.13 0.52
N ALA A 382 -6.40 13.16 1.10
CA ALA A 382 -6.25 11.83 0.54
C ALA A 382 -7.60 11.11 0.40
N TYR A 383 -8.47 11.22 1.41
CA TYR A 383 -9.81 10.66 1.38
C TYR A 383 -10.68 11.29 0.28
N SER A 384 -10.64 12.62 0.12
CA SER A 384 -11.35 13.32 -0.96
C SER A 384 -10.89 12.87 -2.36
N VAL A 385 -9.57 12.77 -2.56
CA VAL A 385 -8.99 12.28 -3.81
C VAL A 385 -9.41 10.84 -4.09
N LEU A 386 -9.40 9.97 -3.07
CA LEU A 386 -9.84 8.58 -3.17
C LEU A 386 -11.31 8.50 -3.60
N ARG A 387 -12.22 9.23 -2.93
CA ARG A 387 -13.65 9.26 -3.27
C ARG A 387 -13.86 9.69 -4.71
N LYS A 388 -13.22 10.78 -5.13
CA LYS A 388 -13.33 11.25 -6.51
C LYS A 388 -12.83 10.20 -7.50
N ARG A 389 -11.67 9.60 -7.24
CA ARG A 389 -11.09 8.55 -8.09
C ARG A 389 -12.04 7.35 -8.23
N LEU A 390 -12.64 6.91 -7.12
CA LEU A 390 -13.59 5.80 -7.11
C LEU A 390 -14.89 6.11 -7.86
N ARG A 391 -15.26 7.39 -7.99
CA ARG A 391 -16.40 7.83 -8.82
C ARG A 391 -16.05 7.92 -10.30
N THR A 392 -14.89 8.48 -10.64
CA THR A 392 -14.53 8.76 -12.05
C THR A 392 -13.81 7.62 -12.75
N SER A 393 -13.31 6.61 -12.02
CA SER A 393 -12.53 5.53 -12.60
C SER A 393 -12.86 4.18 -11.97
N PHE A 394 -12.85 3.14 -12.81
CA PHE A 394 -12.88 1.75 -12.40
C PHE A 394 -11.50 1.14 -12.67
N ASN A 395 -10.84 0.64 -11.64
CA ASN A 395 -9.53 0.02 -11.79
C ASN A 395 -9.45 -1.32 -11.04
N PRO A 396 -9.64 -2.45 -11.75
CA PRO A 396 -9.57 -3.79 -11.17
C PRO A 396 -8.21 -4.15 -10.56
N SER A 397 -7.15 -3.47 -11.00
CA SER A 397 -5.77 -3.70 -10.54
C SER A 397 -5.34 -2.74 -9.42
N ALA A 398 -6.22 -1.82 -9.00
CA ALA A 398 -5.89 -0.91 -7.91
C ALA A 398 -6.12 -1.59 -6.56
N ASN A 399 -5.07 -1.74 -5.76
CA ASN A 399 -5.15 -2.27 -4.40
C ASN A 399 -5.50 -1.12 -3.42
N LEU A 400 -6.72 -0.58 -3.54
CA LEU A 400 -7.18 0.56 -2.74
C LEU A 400 -7.72 0.08 -1.40
N SER A 401 -7.16 0.61 -0.31
CA SER A 401 -7.59 0.28 1.04
C SER A 401 -7.76 1.54 1.89
N LEU A 402 -8.73 1.50 2.81
CA LEU A 402 -9.04 2.54 3.78
C LEU A 402 -9.13 1.90 5.17
N THR A 403 -8.53 2.53 6.17
CA THR A 403 -8.70 2.12 7.57
C THR A 403 -9.66 3.07 8.27
N LEU A 404 -10.72 2.52 8.87
CA LEU A 404 -11.64 3.25 9.72
C LEU A 404 -11.22 3.06 11.17
N CYS A 405 -10.98 4.17 11.87
CA CYS A 405 -10.62 4.18 13.27
C CYS A 405 -11.85 4.40 14.16
N GLN A 406 -11.81 3.84 15.37
CA GLN A 406 -12.83 4.10 16.38
C GLN A 406 -12.71 5.54 16.90
N ALA A 407 -13.81 6.29 16.87
CA ALA A 407 -13.81 7.74 17.13
C ALA A 407 -13.19 8.14 18.49
N ASN A 408 -13.40 7.33 19.53
CA ASN A 408 -12.95 7.68 20.88
C ASN A 408 -11.48 7.30 21.16
N SER A 409 -10.98 6.23 20.55
CA SER A 409 -9.65 5.68 20.83
C SER A 409 -8.62 5.97 19.74
N GLY A 410 -9.06 6.34 18.53
CA GLY A 410 -8.20 6.47 17.36
C GLY A 410 -7.66 5.14 16.82
N LEU A 411 -7.98 4.01 17.47
CA LEU A 411 -7.47 2.70 17.08
C LEU A 411 -8.17 2.19 15.82
N PRO A 412 -7.44 1.49 14.93
CA PRO A 412 -8.03 0.81 13.78
C PRO A 412 -9.18 -0.11 14.20
N ARG A 413 -10.32 0.02 13.52
CA ARG A 413 -11.52 -0.79 13.75
C ARG A 413 -11.87 -1.61 12.52
N TYR A 414 -11.89 -1.01 11.34
CA TYR A 414 -12.12 -1.73 10.09
C TYR A 414 -11.06 -1.41 9.04
N THR A 415 -10.69 -2.38 8.21
CA THR A 415 -9.98 -2.14 6.95
C THR A 415 -10.91 -2.48 5.79
N LEU A 416 -11.18 -1.50 4.94
CA LEU A 416 -12.04 -1.61 3.77
C LEU A 416 -11.15 -1.66 2.53
N THR A 417 -11.17 -2.77 1.80
CA THR A 417 -10.44 -2.92 0.55
C THR A 417 -11.39 -2.94 -0.63
N VAL A 418 -11.20 -2.05 -1.60
CA VAL A 418 -12.08 -1.90 -2.76
C VAL A 418 -11.56 -2.77 -3.91
N GLN A 419 -12.42 -3.65 -4.41
CA GLN A 419 -12.13 -4.51 -5.56
C GLN A 419 -13.17 -4.28 -6.66
N ASP A 420 -12.72 -3.73 -7.79
CA ASP A 420 -13.55 -3.53 -8.97
C ASP A 420 -13.46 -4.73 -9.93
N SER A 421 -14.57 -5.07 -10.57
CA SER A 421 -14.60 -6.09 -11.61
C SER A 421 -14.07 -5.55 -12.96
N PRO A 422 -13.41 -6.40 -13.79
CA PRO A 422 -12.88 -6.00 -15.09
C PRO A 422 -13.91 -5.33 -16.03
N PRO A 423 -13.50 -4.39 -16.89
CA PRO A 423 -14.36 -3.85 -17.94
C PRO A 423 -14.79 -4.97 -18.90
N GLY A 424 -16.10 -5.13 -19.13
CA GLY A 424 -16.64 -6.15 -20.04
C GLY A 424 -17.13 -7.45 -19.39
N GLY A 425 -17.03 -7.59 -18.06
CA GLY A 425 -17.66 -8.70 -17.34
C GLY A 425 -19.18 -8.70 -17.47
N LYS A 426 -19.80 -9.88 -17.63
CA LYS A 426 -21.26 -10.06 -17.67
C LYS A 426 -21.85 -9.96 -16.25
N ILE A 427 -21.90 -8.74 -15.71
CA ILE A 427 -22.40 -8.49 -14.35
C ILE A 427 -23.88 -8.11 -14.43
N PRO A 428 -24.76 -8.73 -13.61
CA PRO A 428 -26.17 -8.33 -13.54
C PRO A 428 -26.32 -6.85 -13.21
N ARG A 429 -27.30 -6.16 -13.82
CA ARG A 429 -27.53 -4.74 -13.54
C ARG A 429 -27.85 -4.44 -12.07
N SER A 430 -28.43 -5.40 -11.36
CA SER A 430 -28.70 -5.33 -9.92
C SER A 430 -27.42 -5.39 -9.06
N ASN A 431 -26.32 -5.94 -9.57
CA ASN A 431 -25.13 -6.25 -8.79
C ASN A 431 -24.08 -5.16 -8.98
N GLN A 432 -24.44 -3.90 -8.70
CA GLN A 432 -23.51 -2.78 -8.86
C GLN A 432 -22.53 -2.67 -7.69
N PHE A 433 -22.98 -2.92 -6.47
CA PHE A 433 -22.20 -2.65 -5.28
C PHE A 433 -22.57 -3.63 -4.18
N ALA A 434 -21.58 -4.12 -3.45
CA ALA A 434 -21.77 -4.97 -2.28
C ALA A 434 -20.64 -4.77 -1.28
N ILE A 435 -20.95 -5.06 -0.02
CA ILE A 435 -19.97 -5.12 1.06
C ILE A 435 -19.80 -6.58 1.42
N PHE A 436 -18.56 -7.06 1.51
CA PHE A 436 -18.24 -8.39 2.00
C PHE A 436 -17.57 -8.27 3.37
N ILE A 437 -18.21 -8.81 4.41
CA ILE A 437 -17.65 -8.87 5.77
C ILE A 437 -16.83 -10.15 5.89
N VAL A 438 -15.53 -10.00 6.13
CA VAL A 438 -14.63 -11.13 6.40
C VAL A 438 -14.96 -11.72 7.78
N PRO A 439 -15.22 -13.03 7.89
CA PRO A 439 -15.45 -13.67 9.18
C PRO A 439 -14.26 -13.50 10.12
N ARG A 440 -14.54 -13.26 11.41
CA ARG A 440 -13.54 -13.17 12.48
C ARG A 440 -12.79 -14.50 12.59
N GLY A 441 -11.48 -14.43 12.58
CA GLY A 441 -10.60 -15.59 12.57
C GLY A 441 -10.15 -16.02 11.18
N SER A 442 -10.76 -15.52 10.11
CA SER A 442 -10.37 -15.85 8.74
C SER A 442 -9.54 -14.77 8.04
N GLU A 443 -9.23 -13.65 8.70
CA GLU A 443 -8.61 -12.47 8.07
C GLU A 443 -7.23 -12.75 7.46
N THR A 444 -6.53 -13.77 7.95
CA THR A 444 -5.23 -14.22 7.42
C THR A 444 -5.36 -15.16 6.22
N ALA A 445 -6.54 -15.74 5.98
CA ALA A 445 -6.77 -16.66 4.87
C ALA A 445 -6.49 -15.96 3.53
N TRP A 446 -5.80 -16.67 2.63
CA TRP A 446 -5.35 -16.15 1.34
C TRP A 446 -6.45 -15.44 0.55
N LEU A 447 -7.68 -15.98 0.58
CA LEU A 447 -8.85 -15.44 -0.10
C LEU A 447 -9.17 -13.99 0.29
N TYR A 448 -8.81 -13.56 1.50
CA TYR A 448 -9.10 -12.22 2.02
C TYR A 448 -7.85 -11.35 2.13
N SER A 449 -6.69 -11.96 2.43
CA SER A 449 -5.44 -11.25 2.74
C SER A 449 -4.60 -10.93 1.50
N SER A 450 -4.66 -11.72 0.42
CA SER A 450 -3.87 -11.48 -0.80
C SER A 450 -4.66 -10.69 -1.86
N PRO A 451 -3.99 -9.88 -2.70
CA PRO A 451 -4.62 -9.24 -3.85
C PRO A 451 -5.29 -10.24 -4.80
N GLU A 452 -4.63 -11.37 -5.07
CA GLU A 452 -5.11 -12.42 -5.97
C GLU A 452 -6.35 -13.10 -5.39
N GLY A 453 -6.35 -13.42 -4.10
CA GLY A 453 -7.48 -14.00 -3.38
C GLY A 453 -8.68 -13.06 -3.35
N ARG A 454 -8.47 -11.77 -3.07
CA ARG A 454 -9.53 -10.76 -3.15
C ARG A 454 -10.10 -10.64 -4.57
N GLY A 455 -9.25 -10.75 -5.59
CA GLY A 455 -9.67 -10.81 -6.99
C GLY A 455 -10.57 -12.01 -7.28
N GLN A 456 -10.20 -13.19 -6.78
CA GLN A 456 -11.01 -14.41 -6.89
C GLN A 456 -12.34 -14.27 -6.15
N LEU A 457 -12.33 -13.74 -4.92
CA LEU A 457 -13.54 -13.49 -4.14
C LEU A 457 -14.51 -12.54 -4.87
N ALA A 458 -14.00 -11.44 -5.43
CA ALA A 458 -14.81 -10.49 -6.18
C ALA A 458 -15.41 -11.11 -7.45
N ALA A 459 -14.63 -11.94 -8.17
CA ALA A 459 -15.12 -12.68 -9.34
C ALA A 459 -16.25 -13.65 -8.96
N SER A 460 -16.11 -14.36 -7.83
CA SER A 460 -17.14 -15.27 -7.32
C SER A 460 -18.40 -14.54 -6.83
N ALA A 461 -18.25 -13.41 -6.15
CA ALA A 461 -19.37 -12.59 -5.68
C ALA A 461 -20.15 -11.96 -6.85
N ASN A 462 -19.48 -11.71 -7.98
CA ASN A 462 -20.08 -11.20 -9.22
C ASN A 462 -20.79 -9.84 -9.04
N PHE A 463 -20.11 -8.89 -8.40
CA PHE A 463 -20.52 -7.49 -8.27
C PHE A 463 -19.58 -6.57 -9.04
N ARG A 464 -20.11 -5.43 -9.53
CA ARG A 464 -19.31 -4.44 -10.25
C ARG A 464 -18.21 -3.84 -9.37
N ARG A 465 -18.54 -3.54 -8.12
CA ARG A 465 -17.62 -3.18 -7.04
C ARG A 465 -17.93 -3.99 -5.79
N LEU A 466 -16.91 -4.60 -5.20
CA LEU A 466 -16.98 -5.28 -3.91
C LEU A 466 -16.06 -4.57 -2.92
N VAL A 467 -16.59 -4.21 -1.75
CA VAL A 467 -15.78 -3.69 -0.63
C VAL A 467 -15.59 -4.80 0.38
N ILE A 468 -14.36 -5.27 0.54
CA ILE A 468 -13.99 -6.35 1.45
C ILE A 468 -13.57 -5.73 2.78
N VAL A 469 -14.30 -6.05 3.85
CA VAL A 469 -14.16 -5.44 5.18
C VAL A 469 -13.56 -6.45 6.13
N ALA A 470 -12.34 -6.17 6.59
CA ALA A 470 -11.70 -6.89 7.67
C ALA A 470 -11.89 -6.14 8.99
N MET A 471 -12.25 -6.89 10.04
CA MET A 471 -12.40 -6.39 11.41
C MET A 471 -11.06 -6.51 12.14
N HIS A 472 -10.63 -5.43 12.81
CA HIS A 472 -9.37 -5.45 13.56
C HIS A 472 -9.50 -6.24 14.87
N ARG A 473 -8.38 -6.82 15.32
CA ARG A 473 -8.24 -7.41 16.66
C ARG A 473 -8.36 -6.32 17.73
N ASN A 474 -8.66 -6.73 18.97
CA ASN A 474 -8.79 -5.83 20.14
C ASN A 474 -9.99 -4.87 20.05
N GLN A 475 -10.98 -5.21 19.22
CA GLN A 475 -12.20 -4.46 19.03
C GLN A 475 -13.39 -5.40 19.26
N GLU A 476 -14.47 -4.84 19.80
CA GLU A 476 -15.70 -5.59 20.03
C GLU A 476 -16.72 -5.35 18.91
N TYR A 477 -17.35 -6.44 18.49
CA TYR A 477 -18.39 -6.49 17.47
C TYR A 477 -19.52 -7.38 17.98
N THR A 478 -20.72 -6.81 18.11
CA THR A 478 -21.87 -7.49 18.72
C THR A 478 -22.44 -8.56 17.79
N ASP A 479 -22.92 -8.14 16.63
CA ASP A 479 -23.55 -8.99 15.63
C ASP A 479 -23.46 -8.33 14.24
N MET A 480 -23.93 -9.07 13.23
CA MET A 480 -23.91 -8.59 11.85
C MET A 480 -24.75 -7.30 11.67
N GLN A 481 -25.86 -7.17 12.39
CA GLN A 481 -26.74 -6.00 12.30
C GLN A 481 -26.06 -4.74 12.82
N ALA A 482 -25.35 -4.83 13.96
CA ALA A 482 -24.58 -3.73 14.53
C ALA A 482 -23.45 -3.28 13.58
N VAL A 483 -22.71 -4.25 13.00
CA VAL A 483 -21.64 -3.95 12.02
C VAL A 483 -22.20 -3.29 10.76
N GLN A 484 -23.35 -3.77 10.25
CA GLN A 484 -24.04 -3.15 9.12
C GLN A 484 -24.47 -1.71 9.42
N ALA A 485 -25.09 -1.48 10.58
CA ALA A 485 -25.53 -0.15 11.00
C ALA A 485 -24.35 0.83 11.13
N GLU A 486 -23.23 0.37 11.68
CA GLU A 486 -22.01 1.18 11.85
C GLU A 486 -21.36 1.54 10.51
N LEU A 487 -21.26 0.59 9.58
CA LEU A 487 -20.58 0.79 8.30
C LEU A 487 -21.43 1.54 7.25
N SER A 488 -22.75 1.42 7.32
CA SER A 488 -23.67 1.94 6.29
C SER A 488 -23.44 3.41 5.90
N PRO A 489 -23.24 4.37 6.84
CA PRO A 489 -23.02 5.77 6.48
C PRO A 489 -21.72 6.03 5.70
N VAL A 490 -20.71 5.17 5.90
CA VAL A 490 -19.34 5.33 5.40
C VAL A 490 -19.15 4.60 4.07
N VAL A 491 -19.63 3.36 3.94
CA VAL A 491 -19.43 2.56 2.72
C VAL A 491 -20.13 3.18 1.50
N MET A 492 -21.17 3.99 1.72
CA MET A 492 -21.84 4.72 0.64
C MET A 492 -20.95 5.80 0.00
N ASP A 493 -19.90 6.27 0.68
CA ASP A 493 -18.90 7.15 0.07
C ASP A 493 -18.06 6.43 -1.01
N LEU A 494 -18.07 5.10 -1.00
CA LEU A 494 -17.32 4.24 -1.94
C LEU A 494 -18.21 3.69 -3.08
N ALA A 495 -19.51 4.01 -3.05
CA ALA A 495 -20.48 3.52 -4.03
C ALA A 495 -20.15 4.05 -5.45
N PRO A 496 -20.33 3.22 -6.50
CA PRO A 496 -20.24 3.68 -7.88
C PRO A 496 -21.24 4.80 -8.21
N PRO A 497 -20.93 5.70 -9.16
CA PRO A 497 -21.86 6.74 -9.59
C PRO A 497 -23.09 6.14 -10.29
N GLY A 498 -24.21 6.85 -10.24
CA GLY A 498 -25.45 6.45 -10.92
C GLY A 498 -26.22 5.31 -10.25
N MET A 499 -25.89 4.95 -9.00
CA MET A 499 -26.72 4.02 -8.23
C MET A 499 -28.12 4.61 -7.96
N PRO A 500 -29.20 3.82 -8.07
CA PRO A 500 -30.54 4.28 -7.73
C PRO A 500 -30.63 4.70 -6.26
N ALA A 501 -31.34 5.80 -5.97
CA ALA A 501 -31.43 6.39 -4.64
C ALA A 501 -31.96 5.43 -3.53
N ASN A 502 -32.69 4.38 -3.91
CA ASN A 502 -33.27 3.39 -3.00
C ASN A 502 -32.67 1.99 -3.15
N HIS A 503 -31.51 1.87 -3.81
CA HIS A 503 -30.87 0.57 -3.97
C HIS A 503 -30.27 0.10 -2.64
N GLN A 504 -30.81 -1.00 -2.10
CA GLN A 504 -30.24 -1.63 -0.92
C GLN A 504 -28.91 -2.30 -1.28
N VAL A 505 -27.85 -1.91 -0.58
CA VAL A 505 -26.53 -2.49 -0.77
C VAL A 505 -26.43 -3.76 0.07
N PRO A 506 -26.23 -4.95 -0.54
CA PRO A 506 -26.14 -6.18 0.21
C PRO A 506 -24.83 -6.26 0.99
N PHE A 507 -24.93 -6.73 2.23
CA PHE A 507 -23.79 -7.19 3.03
C PHE A 507 -23.72 -8.71 2.93
N LEU A 508 -22.57 -9.20 2.46
CA LEU A 508 -22.27 -10.60 2.22
C LEU A 508 -21.27 -11.09 3.27
N THR A 509 -21.37 -12.36 3.63
CA THR A 509 -20.33 -13.05 4.42
C THR A 509 -20.44 -14.55 4.20
N VAL A 510 -19.37 -15.28 4.47
CA VAL A 510 -19.39 -16.75 4.44
C VAL A 510 -20.01 -17.25 5.76
N GLY A 511 -20.92 -18.23 5.68
CA GLY A 511 -21.60 -18.79 6.86
C GLY A 511 -22.79 -17.97 7.38
N GLY A 512 -22.87 -16.68 7.05
CA GLY A 512 -23.98 -15.80 7.42
C GLY A 512 -23.87 -15.14 8.80
N ASP A 513 -22.75 -15.36 9.51
CA ASP A 513 -22.43 -14.75 10.80
C ASP A 513 -21.07 -14.04 10.75
N LEU A 514 -20.66 -13.43 11.88
CA LEU A 514 -19.38 -12.73 11.97
C LEU A 514 -18.18 -13.66 12.14
N GLY A 515 -18.33 -14.98 12.02
CA GLY A 515 -17.32 -15.95 12.44
C GLY A 515 -17.15 -16.02 13.96
N TRP A 516 -16.15 -16.79 14.39
CA TRP A 516 -15.87 -17.00 15.81
C TRP A 516 -14.37 -16.85 16.08
N ARG A 517 -14.05 -15.92 16.98
CA ARG A 517 -12.74 -15.73 17.60
C ARG A 517 -12.95 -15.52 19.10
N GLU A 518 -12.33 -16.36 19.90
CA GLU A 518 -12.28 -16.26 21.35
C GLU A 518 -10.82 -16.06 21.78
N GLU A 519 -10.53 -14.95 22.44
CA GLU A 519 -9.23 -14.79 23.08
C GLU A 519 -9.18 -15.65 24.33
N VAL A 520 -8.24 -16.58 24.37
CA VAL A 520 -8.02 -17.50 25.49
C VAL A 520 -7.04 -16.89 26.48
N PHE A 521 -5.99 -16.27 25.96
CA PHE A 521 -4.94 -15.67 26.76
C PHE A 521 -4.26 -14.53 26.01
N ARG A 522 -3.76 -13.55 26.75
CA ARG A 522 -2.93 -12.46 26.24
C ARG A 522 -1.76 -12.25 27.17
N GLY A 523 -0.59 -12.09 26.57
CA GLY A 523 0.65 -11.90 27.32
C GLY A 523 1.62 -10.99 26.58
N ARG A 524 2.78 -10.80 27.20
CA ARG A 524 3.89 -10.04 26.63
C ARG A 524 5.20 -10.74 26.94
N SER A 525 6.02 -10.93 25.91
CA SER A 525 7.40 -11.38 26.01
C SER A 525 8.34 -10.18 25.81
N GLN A 526 9.51 -10.24 26.46
CA GLN A 526 10.59 -9.27 26.19
C GLN A 526 11.18 -9.43 24.79
N LEU A 527 11.18 -10.65 24.23
CA LEU A 527 11.77 -10.97 22.93
C LEU A 527 10.73 -11.01 21.80
N SER A 528 9.50 -11.40 22.07
CA SER A 528 8.44 -11.54 21.05
C SER A 528 7.40 -10.41 21.08
N GLY A 529 7.46 -9.52 22.07
CA GLY A 529 6.48 -8.44 22.24
C GLY A 529 5.14 -8.96 22.75
N GLU A 530 4.06 -8.22 22.46
CA GLU A 530 2.72 -8.62 22.86
C GLU A 530 2.20 -9.76 21.96
N TYR A 531 1.51 -10.71 22.56
CA TYR A 531 0.94 -11.86 21.85
C TYR A 531 -0.42 -12.25 22.41
N CYS A 532 -1.22 -12.95 21.60
CA CYS A 532 -2.44 -13.57 22.03
C CYS A 532 -2.49 -15.06 21.65
N VAL A 533 -3.16 -15.83 22.48
CA VAL A 533 -3.64 -17.18 22.19
C VAL A 533 -5.13 -17.09 21.95
N GLU A 534 -5.59 -17.47 20.77
CA GLU A 534 -6.99 -17.38 20.38
C GLU A 534 -7.52 -18.71 19.85
N ASN A 535 -8.77 -19.04 20.17
CA ASN A 535 -9.50 -20.10 19.49
C ASN A 535 -10.28 -19.48 18.32
N VAL A 536 -10.24 -20.13 17.17
CA VAL A 536 -10.97 -19.74 15.96
C VAL A 536 -11.65 -20.95 15.33
N ARG A 537 -12.56 -20.71 14.40
CA ARG A 537 -13.13 -21.77 13.57
C ARG A 537 -12.38 -21.82 12.25
N GLY A 538 -11.86 -23.00 11.90
CA GLY A 538 -11.20 -23.25 10.62
C GLY A 538 -12.19 -23.37 9.47
N ASP A 539 -11.67 -23.43 8.25
CA ASP A 539 -12.48 -23.52 7.02
C ASP A 539 -13.21 -24.88 6.90
N ASP A 540 -12.69 -25.92 7.57
CA ASP A 540 -13.34 -27.22 7.72
C ASP A 540 -14.47 -27.23 8.78
N GLY A 541 -14.65 -26.12 9.48
CA GLY A 541 -15.64 -25.93 10.54
C GLY A 541 -15.19 -26.43 11.92
N GLU A 542 -14.00 -27.01 12.03
CA GLU A 542 -13.42 -27.48 13.28
C GLU A 542 -12.77 -26.34 14.08
N PRO A 543 -12.66 -26.45 15.41
CA PRO A 543 -12.00 -25.44 16.23
C PRO A 543 -10.47 -25.58 16.17
N TYR A 544 -9.78 -24.45 16.09
CA TYR A 544 -8.33 -24.36 16.10
C TYR A 544 -7.87 -23.38 17.17
N ARG A 545 -6.70 -23.62 17.76
CA ARG A 545 -6.00 -22.69 18.64
C ARG A 545 -4.81 -22.08 17.90
N ARG A 546 -4.66 -20.77 17.99
CA ARG A 546 -3.61 -20.00 17.34
C ARG A 546 -2.80 -19.19 18.33
N LEU A 547 -1.51 -19.11 18.09
CA LEU A 547 -0.61 -18.11 18.67
C LEU A 547 -0.38 -17.02 17.63
N VAL A 548 -0.57 -15.76 18.03
CA VAL A 548 -0.36 -14.59 17.16
C VAL A 548 0.45 -13.54 17.90
N PHE A 549 1.52 -13.05 17.29
CA PHE A 549 2.24 -11.87 17.77
C PHE A 549 1.55 -10.61 17.27
N LEU A 550 1.25 -9.68 18.18
CA LEU A 550 0.45 -8.50 17.86
C LEU A 550 1.22 -7.44 17.05
N SER A 551 2.55 -7.54 17.07
CA SER A 551 3.44 -6.80 16.17
C SER A 551 3.31 -7.24 14.71
N ASN A 552 2.87 -8.48 14.45
CA ASN A 552 2.65 -9.02 13.11
C ASN A 552 1.31 -9.77 13.03
N ASN A 553 0.22 -9.01 13.12
CA ASN A 553 -1.16 -9.51 13.12
C ASN A 553 -1.56 -10.30 11.85
N ALA A 554 -0.78 -10.22 10.78
CA ALA A 554 -1.06 -10.93 9.53
C ALA A 554 -0.55 -12.37 9.54
N LEU A 555 0.34 -12.73 10.47
CA LEU A 555 0.98 -14.04 10.53
C LEU A 555 0.49 -14.83 11.75
N VAL A 556 0.01 -16.05 11.51
CA VAL A 556 -0.24 -17.03 12.57
C VAL A 556 1.07 -17.73 12.88
N GLN A 557 1.55 -17.59 14.11
CA GLN A 557 2.86 -18.11 14.53
C GLN A 557 2.82 -19.62 14.79
N SER A 558 1.74 -20.10 15.40
CA SER A 558 1.53 -21.53 15.59
C SER A 558 0.03 -21.81 15.62
N GLU A 559 -0.35 -22.98 15.12
CA GLU A 559 -1.74 -23.43 15.08
C GLU A 559 -1.83 -24.89 15.52
N SER A 560 -2.91 -25.24 16.21
CA SER A 560 -3.23 -26.62 16.57
C SER A 560 -4.72 -26.86 16.51
N ARG A 561 -5.14 -27.96 15.88
CA ARG A 561 -6.54 -28.37 15.87
C ARG A 561 -6.98 -28.80 17.26
N LEU A 562 -8.20 -28.46 17.63
CA LEU A 562 -8.80 -28.80 18.91
C LEU A 562 -9.86 -29.89 18.74
N LEU A 563 -9.95 -30.79 19.71
CA LEU A 563 -10.97 -31.83 19.81
C LEU A 563 -11.99 -31.45 20.87
N SER A 564 -13.28 -31.55 20.55
CA SER A 564 -14.36 -31.43 21.52
C SER A 564 -14.58 -32.75 22.27
N SER A 565 -14.75 -32.68 23.59
CA SER A 565 -15.12 -33.82 24.44
C SER A 565 -16.39 -34.55 23.98
N ALA A 566 -17.31 -33.89 23.26
CA ALA A 566 -18.56 -34.48 22.75
C ALA A 566 -18.36 -35.46 21.59
N SER A 567 -17.23 -35.42 20.87
CA SER A 567 -16.92 -36.37 19.79
C SER A 567 -16.61 -37.78 20.31
N ARG A 568 -16.28 -37.90 21.62
CA ARG A 568 -15.95 -39.18 22.28
C ARG A 568 -17.13 -40.15 22.41
N GLN A 569 -18.38 -39.72 22.23
CA GLN A 569 -19.57 -40.59 22.42
C GLN A 569 -20.40 -40.87 21.16
N LYS A 570 -20.13 -40.25 20.00
CA LYS A 570 -20.99 -40.39 18.79
C LYS A 570 -20.29 -41.05 17.61
N LYS A 571 -19.80 -42.29 17.78
CA LYS A 571 -19.57 -43.21 16.64
C LYS A 571 -20.75 -44.18 16.39
N SER A 572 -21.94 -43.89 16.93
CA SER A 572 -23.18 -44.55 16.53
C SER A 572 -24.38 -43.59 16.42
N LYS A 573 -24.56 -42.92 15.27
CA LYS A 573 -25.84 -42.73 14.55
C LYS A 573 -25.72 -41.65 13.48
N LYS A 574 -26.38 -41.94 12.35
CA LYS A 574 -26.46 -41.23 11.07
C LYS A 574 -26.50 -39.69 11.12
N ARG A 575 -25.86 -39.10 10.10
CA ARG A 575 -25.97 -37.72 9.59
C ARG A 575 -27.39 -37.15 9.72
N ALA A 576 -27.53 -36.11 10.54
CA ALA A 576 -28.61 -35.14 10.47
C ALA A 576 -27.98 -33.74 10.32
N LYS A 577 -28.68 -32.88 9.56
CA LYS A 577 -28.27 -31.51 9.16
C LYS A 577 -27.71 -30.68 10.33
N ALA A 578 -26.52 -30.12 10.14
CA ALA A 578 -25.93 -29.13 11.03
C ALA A 578 -26.75 -27.84 11.00
N SER A 579 -27.40 -27.52 12.12
CA SER A 579 -27.81 -26.16 12.45
C SER A 579 -26.73 -25.55 13.35
N ALA A 580 -26.60 -24.22 13.32
CA ALA A 580 -25.59 -23.45 14.05
C ALA A 580 -25.52 -23.88 15.53
N ALA A 581 -24.55 -24.72 15.86
CA ALA A 581 -24.31 -25.17 17.21
C ALA A 581 -23.59 -24.05 17.99
N ALA A 582 -24.08 -23.76 19.20
CA ALA A 582 -23.44 -22.85 20.14
C ALA A 582 -21.96 -23.21 20.31
N ALA A 583 -21.10 -22.19 20.40
CA ALA A 583 -19.66 -22.38 20.53
C ALA A 583 -19.34 -23.25 21.78
N PRO A 584 -18.50 -24.29 21.64
CA PRO A 584 -18.11 -25.11 22.79
C PRO A 584 -17.33 -24.27 23.80
N SER A 585 -17.57 -24.47 25.10
CA SER A 585 -16.80 -23.79 26.15
C SER A 585 -15.33 -24.20 26.06
N SER A 586 -14.40 -23.24 26.14
CA SER A 586 -12.94 -23.44 26.06
C SER A 586 -12.40 -24.54 26.99
N ALA A 587 -13.02 -24.74 28.16
CA ALA A 587 -12.69 -25.79 29.12
C ALA A 587 -12.93 -27.24 28.63
N SER A 588 -13.61 -27.43 27.49
CA SER A 588 -13.98 -28.75 26.94
C SER A 588 -13.14 -29.17 25.73
N LEU A 589 -12.15 -28.35 25.35
CA LEU A 589 -11.33 -28.52 24.15
C LEU A 589 -9.91 -28.97 24.51
N SER A 590 -9.38 -29.97 23.81
CA SER A 590 -7.99 -30.45 23.94
C SER A 590 -7.29 -30.45 22.59
N VAL A 591 -5.98 -30.24 22.56
CA VAL A 591 -5.18 -30.29 21.32
C VAL A 591 -5.18 -31.70 20.72
N ASP A 592 -5.38 -31.78 19.40
CA ASP A 592 -5.20 -32.99 18.61
C ASP A 592 -3.71 -33.19 18.29
N SER A 593 -2.98 -33.95 19.10
CA SER A 593 -1.56 -34.17 18.87
C SER A 593 -1.27 -34.98 17.60
N GLY A 594 -2.27 -35.69 17.04
CA GLY A 594 -2.12 -36.46 15.81
C GLY A 594 -2.23 -35.64 14.52
N PHE A 595 -2.52 -34.35 14.60
CA PHE A 595 -2.71 -33.48 13.45
C PHE A 595 -1.71 -32.32 13.45
N LEU A 596 -0.83 -32.30 12.45
CA LEU A 596 0.06 -31.17 12.19
C LEU A 596 -0.64 -30.18 11.26
N CYS A 597 -0.95 -28.99 11.78
CA CYS A 597 -1.61 -27.93 11.01
C CYS A 597 -0.74 -27.38 9.87
N CYS A 598 0.56 -27.29 10.09
CA CYS A 598 1.50 -26.72 9.12
C CYS A 598 1.98 -27.80 8.14
N ALA A 599 1.83 -27.57 6.83
CA ALA A 599 2.23 -28.52 5.80
C ALA A 599 3.76 -28.74 5.78
N HIS A 600 4.57 -27.70 6.02
CA HIS A 600 6.03 -27.86 6.13
C HIS A 600 6.45 -28.75 7.30
N HIS A 601 5.76 -28.73 8.46
CA HIS A 601 6.03 -29.67 9.56
C HIS A 601 5.78 -31.11 9.14
N GLN A 602 4.76 -31.36 8.32
CA GLN A 602 4.50 -32.70 7.79
C GLN A 602 5.65 -33.17 6.89
N VAL A 603 6.16 -32.30 6.02
CA VAL A 603 7.34 -32.62 5.18
C VAL A 603 8.60 -32.85 6.01
N MET A 604 8.84 -32.04 7.05
CA MET A 604 9.98 -32.23 7.96
C MET A 604 9.92 -33.59 8.68
N VAL A 605 8.74 -34.04 9.10
CA VAL A 605 8.53 -35.39 9.65
C VAL A 605 8.77 -36.46 8.57
N ALA A 606 8.20 -36.27 7.37
CA ALA A 606 8.32 -37.22 6.27
C ALA A 606 9.78 -37.44 5.85
N ALA A 607 10.61 -36.39 5.90
CA ALA A 607 12.03 -36.47 5.59
C ALA A 607 12.80 -37.48 6.46
N LEU A 608 12.32 -37.80 7.67
CA LEU A 608 12.94 -38.82 8.53
C LEU A 608 12.87 -40.23 7.92
N ALA A 609 12.02 -40.47 6.92
CA ALA A 609 12.00 -41.72 6.15
C ALA A 609 13.37 -41.98 5.50
N LEU A 610 14.08 -40.91 5.12
CA LEU A 610 15.39 -40.99 4.46
C LEU A 610 16.51 -41.44 5.41
N LEU A 611 16.30 -41.37 6.72
CA LEU A 611 17.26 -41.93 7.71
C LEU A 611 17.26 -43.47 7.72
N GLN A 612 16.22 -44.12 7.18
CA GLN A 612 16.14 -45.58 7.15
C GLN A 612 16.93 -46.20 5.99
N GLU A 613 17.39 -45.38 5.03
CA GLU A 613 18.25 -45.82 3.93
C GLU A 613 19.61 -46.28 4.48
N GLY A 614 19.85 -47.60 4.47
CA GLY A 614 21.09 -48.22 4.96
C GLY A 614 21.01 -48.86 6.34
N MET A 615 19.87 -48.82 7.03
CA MET A 615 19.68 -49.57 8.28
C MET A 615 19.46 -51.07 8.00
N GLN A 616 20.26 -51.94 8.63
CA GLN A 616 19.98 -53.37 8.65
C GLN A 616 18.69 -53.61 9.44
N HIS A 617 17.72 -54.30 8.83
CA HIS A 617 16.45 -54.66 9.47
C HIS A 617 16.74 -55.40 10.79
N GLY A 618 16.26 -54.86 11.92
CA GLY A 618 16.38 -55.49 13.24
C GLY A 618 17.26 -54.79 14.27
N THR A 619 17.78 -53.60 13.99
CA THR A 619 18.41 -52.76 15.03
C THR A 619 17.39 -51.79 15.61
N ASP A 620 17.17 -51.89 16.92
CA ASP A 620 16.30 -51.03 17.75
C ASP A 620 16.95 -49.64 17.96
N ALA A 621 17.43 -49.04 16.86
CA ALA A 621 18.30 -47.87 16.90
C ALA A 621 17.47 -46.62 17.19
N SER A 622 17.70 -46.03 18.37
CA SER A 622 17.12 -44.76 18.78
C SER A 622 17.51 -43.65 17.82
N VAL A 623 16.55 -42.84 17.38
CA VAL A 623 16.79 -41.67 16.52
C VAL A 623 16.95 -40.42 17.39
N SER A 624 18.05 -39.70 17.21
CA SER A 624 18.34 -38.45 17.92
C SER A 624 18.07 -37.23 17.04
N VAL A 625 17.23 -36.32 17.52
CA VAL A 625 16.80 -35.11 16.79
C VAL A 625 17.13 -33.87 17.61
N LEU A 626 17.86 -32.92 17.01
CA LEU A 626 17.97 -31.55 17.52
C LEU A 626 17.02 -30.66 16.72
N LEU A 627 16.11 -29.96 17.39
CA LEU A 627 15.21 -28.98 16.79
C LEU A 627 15.55 -27.59 17.34
N VAL A 628 15.73 -26.61 16.46
CA VAL A 628 15.85 -25.20 16.87
C VAL A 628 14.60 -24.46 16.44
N GLY A 629 13.92 -23.86 17.41
CA GLY A 629 12.59 -23.27 17.28
C GLY A 629 11.51 -24.20 17.83
N LEU A 630 10.80 -23.77 18.88
CA LEU A 630 9.71 -24.54 19.48
C LEU A 630 8.35 -24.16 18.89
N GLY A 631 8.10 -22.86 18.71
CA GLY A 631 6.76 -22.34 18.42
C GLY A 631 5.74 -22.80 19.47
N GLY A 632 4.59 -23.30 19.02
CA GLY A 632 3.58 -23.94 19.87
C GLY A 632 3.92 -25.37 20.31
N GLY A 633 5.06 -25.93 19.88
CA GLY A 633 5.51 -27.27 20.27
C GLY A 633 4.88 -28.45 19.52
N GLY A 634 4.10 -28.19 18.46
CA GLY A 634 3.40 -29.23 17.69
C GLY A 634 4.33 -30.26 17.04
N LEU A 635 5.35 -29.80 16.30
CA LEU A 635 6.33 -30.66 15.65
C LEU A 635 7.10 -31.58 16.63
N PRO A 636 7.76 -31.06 17.68
CA PRO A 636 8.50 -31.92 18.62
C PRO A 636 7.58 -32.84 19.42
N GLN A 637 6.37 -32.40 19.78
CA GLN A 637 5.38 -33.26 20.43
C GLN A 637 4.95 -34.42 19.52
N PHE A 638 4.70 -34.15 18.23
CA PHE A 638 4.34 -35.17 17.26
C PHE A 638 5.46 -36.22 17.11
N LEU A 639 6.71 -35.79 16.96
CA LEU A 639 7.86 -36.71 16.90
C LEU A 639 7.89 -37.62 18.13
N ARG A 640 7.81 -37.04 19.33
CA ARG A 640 7.82 -37.80 20.60
C ARG A 640 6.66 -38.79 20.72
N ASP A 641 5.47 -38.41 20.27
CA ASP A 641 4.24 -39.20 20.41
C ASP A 641 4.16 -40.37 19.42
N PHE A 642 4.59 -40.15 18.18
CA PHE A 642 4.34 -41.10 17.09
C PHE A 642 5.57 -41.85 16.61
N LEU A 643 6.78 -41.32 16.81
CA LEU A 643 8.02 -41.96 16.35
C LEU A 643 8.61 -42.83 17.47
N PRO A 644 8.63 -44.16 17.34
CA PRO A 644 9.15 -45.05 18.39
C PRO A 644 10.64 -44.80 18.63
N GLY A 645 11.06 -44.79 19.90
CA GLY A 645 12.48 -44.70 20.26
C GLY A 645 13.19 -43.37 19.94
N VAL A 646 12.45 -42.33 19.50
CA VAL A 646 13.04 -41.01 19.24
C VAL A 646 13.40 -40.28 20.54
N SER A 647 14.52 -39.57 20.53
CA SER A 647 14.91 -38.55 21.51
C SER A 647 15.00 -37.20 20.82
N VAL A 648 14.24 -36.22 21.30
CA VAL A 648 14.13 -34.88 20.73
C VAL A 648 14.68 -33.86 21.73
N GLU A 649 15.61 -33.04 21.28
CA GLU A 649 16.13 -31.89 22.02
C GLU A 649 15.71 -30.62 21.30
N VAL A 650 15.00 -29.74 21.99
CA VAL A 650 14.54 -28.47 21.42
C VAL A 650 15.34 -27.32 22.01
N VAL A 651 15.76 -26.38 21.17
CA VAL A 651 16.32 -25.09 21.59
C VAL A 651 15.32 -24.01 21.28
N GLU A 652 14.87 -23.27 22.30
CA GLU A 652 13.92 -22.17 22.17
C GLU A 652 14.52 -20.89 22.73
N LEU A 653 14.51 -19.83 21.92
CA LEU A 653 15.08 -18.55 22.30
C LEU A 653 14.26 -17.85 23.40
N ASP A 654 12.94 -17.94 23.31
CA ASP A 654 12.01 -17.21 24.16
C ASP A 654 11.40 -18.12 25.26
N PRO A 655 11.78 -17.94 26.54
CA PRO A 655 11.21 -18.73 27.63
C PRO A 655 9.68 -18.62 27.73
N VAL A 656 9.10 -17.50 27.28
CA VAL A 656 7.65 -17.31 27.29
C VAL A 656 6.97 -18.24 26.28
N MET A 657 7.61 -18.54 25.14
CA MET A 657 7.04 -19.45 24.14
C MET A 657 6.99 -20.89 24.67
N LEU A 658 7.98 -21.30 25.48
CA LEU A 658 7.94 -22.58 26.18
C LEU A 658 6.75 -22.69 27.13
N GLU A 659 6.50 -21.66 27.93
CA GLU A 659 5.34 -21.67 28.84
C GLU A 659 4.02 -21.64 28.08
N VAL A 660 3.93 -20.86 27.01
CA VAL A 660 2.75 -20.83 26.13
C VAL A 660 2.47 -22.20 25.51
N ALA A 661 3.50 -22.88 24.99
CA ALA A 661 3.38 -24.21 24.42
C ALA A 661 2.85 -25.23 25.44
N LYS A 662 3.38 -25.21 26.68
CA LYS A 662 2.95 -26.10 27.77
C LYS A 662 1.52 -25.85 28.20
N GLU A 663 1.18 -24.58 28.47
CA GLU A 663 -0.12 -24.22 29.04
C GLU A 663 -1.25 -24.35 28.02
N TRP A 664 -1.01 -23.94 26.77
CA TRP A 664 -2.09 -23.71 25.82
C TRP A 664 -2.06 -24.64 24.61
N PHE A 665 -0.92 -25.20 24.23
CA PHE A 665 -0.77 -26.05 23.03
C PHE A 665 -0.52 -27.54 23.37
N GLY A 666 -0.61 -27.91 24.64
CA GLY A 666 -0.54 -29.32 25.05
C GLY A 666 0.86 -29.93 24.95
N PHE A 667 1.91 -29.09 24.86
CA PHE A 667 3.30 -29.52 24.84
C PHE A 667 3.72 -30.11 26.18
N ARG A 668 4.28 -31.32 26.17
CA ARG A 668 4.59 -32.11 27.38
C ARG A 668 6.00 -32.69 27.29
N PRO A 669 7.03 -31.92 27.68
CA PRO A 669 8.39 -32.43 27.71
C PRO A 669 8.52 -33.55 28.75
N ASP A 670 9.39 -34.51 28.45
CA ASP A 670 9.72 -35.67 29.30
C ASP A 670 11.18 -36.09 29.08
N SER A 671 11.57 -37.28 29.53
CA SER A 671 12.94 -37.76 29.35
C SER A 671 13.35 -38.01 27.89
N ARG A 672 12.40 -38.09 26.95
CA ARG A 672 12.63 -38.24 25.51
C ARG A 672 12.40 -36.95 24.72
N LEU A 673 11.82 -35.93 25.34
CA LEU A 673 11.58 -34.62 24.75
C LEU A 673 12.02 -33.53 25.73
N THR A 674 13.20 -32.99 25.51
CA THR A 674 13.79 -31.97 26.39
C THR A 674 13.84 -30.62 25.70
N VAL A 675 13.83 -29.54 26.49
CA VAL A 675 13.92 -28.17 25.98
C VAL A 675 15.02 -27.42 26.72
N THR A 676 15.90 -26.78 25.95
CA THR A 676 16.87 -25.81 26.44
C THR A 676 16.42 -24.42 26.02
N VAL A 677 16.26 -23.51 26.98
CA VAL A 677 16.01 -22.10 26.67
C VAL A 677 17.34 -21.41 26.38
N GLY A 678 17.48 -20.84 25.20
CA GLY A 678 18.69 -20.14 24.78
C GLY A 678 18.77 -19.88 23.28
N ASP A 679 19.80 -19.16 22.86
CA ASP A 679 20.06 -18.88 21.45
C ASP A 679 20.53 -20.15 20.71
N GLY A 680 19.87 -20.47 19.60
CA GLY A 680 20.18 -21.64 18.79
C GLY A 680 21.59 -21.62 18.18
N LEU A 681 22.09 -20.44 17.79
CA LEU A 681 23.45 -20.27 17.27
C LEU A 681 24.48 -20.58 18.35
N GLU A 682 24.29 -20.02 19.55
CA GLU A 682 25.19 -20.25 20.69
C GLU A 682 25.16 -21.72 21.14
N HIS A 683 23.97 -22.31 21.19
CA HIS A 683 23.78 -23.70 21.61
C HIS A 683 24.46 -24.67 20.65
N ILE A 684 24.30 -24.49 19.33
CA ILE A 684 24.99 -25.30 18.31
C ILE A 684 26.50 -25.15 18.43
N CYS A 685 27.01 -23.94 18.67
CA CYS A 685 28.44 -23.71 18.91
C CYS A 685 28.96 -24.43 20.17
N ALA A 686 28.14 -24.56 21.21
CA ALA A 686 28.49 -25.28 22.43
C ALA A 686 28.47 -26.81 22.22
N LEU A 687 27.46 -27.33 21.51
CA LEU A 687 27.34 -28.75 21.18
C LEU A 687 28.52 -29.25 20.34
N GLU A 688 28.95 -28.46 19.34
CA GLU A 688 30.08 -28.82 18.47
C GLU A 688 31.36 -29.08 19.29
N LYS A 689 31.59 -28.27 20.33
CA LYS A 689 32.73 -28.45 21.26
C LYS A 689 32.59 -29.69 22.14
N GLY A 690 31.36 -30.13 22.39
CA GLY A 690 31.04 -31.31 23.21
C GLY A 690 31.11 -32.64 22.46
N GLY A 691 31.17 -32.62 21.12
CA GLY A 691 31.35 -33.81 20.29
C GLY A 691 30.13 -34.75 20.21
N ARG A 692 28.95 -34.29 20.63
CA ARG A 692 27.70 -35.05 20.51
C ARG A 692 27.16 -34.96 19.08
N LEU A 693 26.74 -36.09 18.51
CA LEU A 693 26.19 -36.15 17.16
C LEU A 693 24.67 -36.43 17.19
N PHE A 694 23.99 -36.02 16.12
CA PHE A 694 22.55 -36.18 15.92
C PHE A 694 22.25 -36.91 14.59
N ASP A 695 21.17 -37.69 14.56
CA ASP A 695 20.66 -38.29 13.32
C ASP A 695 19.91 -37.26 12.48
N ALA A 696 19.22 -36.31 13.12
CA ALA A 696 18.61 -35.19 12.41
C ALA A 696 18.81 -33.87 13.16
N ILE A 697 19.04 -32.80 12.39
CA ILE A 697 18.99 -31.43 12.89
C ILE A 697 17.93 -30.70 12.09
N MET A 698 16.92 -30.16 12.77
CA MET A 698 15.81 -29.42 12.20
C MET A 698 15.91 -27.94 12.57
N LEU A 699 15.87 -27.05 11.59
CA LEU A 699 15.76 -25.60 11.82
C LEU A 699 14.38 -25.10 11.39
N ASP A 700 13.62 -24.60 12.36
CA ASP A 700 12.30 -23.99 12.18
C ASP A 700 12.23 -22.68 12.97
N VAL A 701 13.07 -21.71 12.57
CA VAL A 701 13.29 -20.46 13.30
C VAL A 701 12.75 -19.28 12.51
N ASP A 702 11.72 -18.61 13.02
CA ASP A 702 11.17 -17.41 12.40
C ASP A 702 12.08 -16.18 12.59
N ASN A 703 12.18 -15.35 11.57
CA ASN A 703 12.82 -14.04 11.60
C ASN A 703 11.75 -12.97 11.82
N LYS A 704 11.79 -12.34 13.00
CA LYS A 704 10.81 -11.33 13.40
C LYS A 704 10.90 -10.02 12.60
N ASP A 705 11.97 -9.81 11.81
CA ASP A 705 12.12 -8.66 10.92
C ASP A 705 11.60 -8.96 9.50
N GLY A 706 10.34 -8.60 9.26
CA GLY A 706 9.69 -8.74 7.95
C GLY A 706 10.18 -7.77 6.87
N SER A 707 11.13 -6.87 7.16
CA SER A 707 11.74 -5.98 6.16
C SER A 707 12.81 -6.68 5.31
N LEU A 708 13.29 -7.84 5.77
CA LEU A 708 14.29 -8.65 5.09
C LEU A 708 13.60 -9.62 4.12
N GLY A 709 14.17 -9.82 2.93
CA GLY A 709 13.61 -10.69 1.87
C GLY A 709 13.52 -12.19 2.23
N MET A 710 13.97 -12.56 3.43
CA MET A 710 13.96 -13.91 4.00
C MET A 710 13.43 -13.86 5.44
N SER A 711 12.34 -14.59 5.65
CA SER A 711 11.60 -14.63 6.91
C SER A 711 11.92 -15.87 7.74
N CYS A 712 12.42 -16.94 7.13
CA CYS A 712 12.85 -18.13 7.88
C CYS A 712 14.00 -18.80 7.11
N PRO A 713 15.17 -19.02 7.72
CA PRO A 713 15.61 -18.55 9.03
C PRO A 713 16.25 -17.14 8.97
N PRO A 714 16.64 -16.54 10.13
CA PRO A 714 17.56 -15.41 10.14
C PRO A 714 18.87 -15.74 9.41
N ALA A 715 19.48 -14.75 8.73
CA ALA A 715 20.63 -14.97 7.84
C ALA A 715 21.81 -15.72 8.49
N ALA A 716 22.08 -15.47 9.77
CA ALA A 716 23.15 -16.13 10.51
C ALA A 716 23.05 -17.68 10.54
N PHE A 717 21.84 -18.24 10.46
CA PHE A 717 21.62 -19.69 10.44
C PHE A 717 21.99 -20.35 9.11
N VAL A 718 22.16 -19.57 8.03
CA VAL A 718 22.50 -20.06 6.69
C VAL A 718 23.85 -19.53 6.21
N GLU A 719 24.64 -18.93 7.09
CA GLU A 719 26.02 -18.59 6.79
C GLU A 719 26.89 -19.86 6.77
N THR A 720 27.76 -19.97 5.76
CA THR A 720 28.63 -21.14 5.54
C THR A 720 29.40 -21.59 6.81
N PRO A 721 30.01 -20.70 7.61
CA PRO A 721 30.71 -21.12 8.84
C PRO A 721 29.79 -21.77 9.87
N PHE A 722 28.52 -21.37 9.92
CA PHE A 722 27.53 -21.94 10.82
C PHE A 722 26.98 -23.26 10.29
N LEU A 723 26.67 -23.33 8.99
CA LEU A 723 26.29 -24.57 8.32
C LEU A 723 27.34 -25.68 8.50
N GLN A 724 28.64 -25.33 8.49
CA GLN A 724 29.71 -26.29 8.77
C GLN A 724 29.61 -26.88 10.19
N LYS A 725 29.16 -26.10 11.19
CA LYS A 725 28.95 -26.61 12.55
C LYS A 725 27.81 -27.61 12.61
N ILE A 726 26.72 -27.33 11.88
CA ILE A 726 25.60 -28.25 11.74
C ILE A 726 26.08 -29.55 11.08
N HIS A 727 26.85 -29.45 10.00
CA HIS A 727 27.45 -30.62 9.32
C HIS A 727 28.28 -31.45 10.30
N ASN A 728 29.17 -30.83 11.08
CA ASN A 728 30.02 -31.51 12.07
C ASN A 728 29.23 -32.18 13.21
N LEU A 729 27.97 -31.77 13.45
CA LEU A 729 27.08 -32.33 14.48
C LEU A 729 26.20 -33.46 13.97
N LEU A 730 26.20 -33.74 12.67
CA LEU A 730 25.46 -34.87 12.10
C LEU A 730 26.27 -36.16 12.19
N THR A 731 25.57 -37.27 12.39
CA THR A 731 26.13 -38.59 12.11
C THR A 731 26.37 -38.77 10.59
N SER A 732 27.13 -39.79 10.19
CA SER A 732 27.37 -40.09 8.75
C SER A 732 26.09 -40.39 7.95
N ARG A 733 25.05 -40.86 8.64
CA ARG A 733 23.70 -41.08 8.08
C ARG A 733 22.77 -39.88 8.31
N GLY A 734 23.28 -38.82 8.90
CA GLY A 734 22.49 -37.73 9.43
C GLY A 734 21.92 -36.83 8.35
N LEU A 735 20.81 -36.19 8.70
CA LEU A 735 20.04 -35.30 7.82
C LEU A 735 19.85 -33.93 8.47
N PHE A 736 20.29 -32.88 7.80
CA PHE A 736 19.90 -31.51 8.14
C PHE A 736 18.63 -31.14 7.38
N ILE A 737 17.62 -30.64 8.09
CA ILE A 737 16.30 -30.30 7.56
C ILE A 737 16.05 -28.83 7.86
N LEU A 738 15.86 -28.02 6.81
CA LEU A 738 15.70 -26.57 6.92
C LEU A 738 14.35 -26.13 6.36
N ASN A 739 13.54 -25.46 7.18
CA ASN A 739 12.40 -24.68 6.69
C ASN A 739 12.90 -23.34 6.13
N LEU A 740 12.77 -23.13 4.81
CA LEU A 740 13.18 -21.91 4.11
C LEU A 740 11.96 -21.13 3.64
N VAL A 741 11.84 -19.88 4.09
CA VAL A 741 10.86 -18.90 3.60
C VAL A 741 11.62 -17.69 3.06
N CYS A 742 11.86 -17.70 1.75
CA CYS A 742 12.59 -16.63 1.06
C CYS A 742 11.83 -16.18 -0.19
N ARG A 743 11.38 -14.93 -0.18
CA ARG A 743 10.61 -14.35 -1.31
C ARG A 743 11.52 -13.73 -2.37
N ASP A 744 12.75 -13.38 -2.01
CA ASP A 744 13.76 -12.87 -2.95
C ASP A 744 14.44 -14.04 -3.68
N PRO A 745 14.30 -14.16 -5.01
CA PRO A 745 14.91 -15.25 -5.78
C PRO A 745 16.44 -15.26 -5.76
N ASN A 746 17.08 -14.09 -5.68
CA ASN A 746 18.54 -13.98 -5.63
C ASN A 746 19.05 -14.41 -4.26
N LEU A 747 18.36 -13.97 -3.20
CA LEU A 747 18.71 -14.39 -1.84
C LEU A 747 18.51 -15.90 -1.66
N ARG A 748 17.40 -16.47 -2.16
CA ARG A 748 17.18 -17.93 -2.18
C ARG A 748 18.34 -18.65 -2.86
N LYS A 749 18.75 -18.17 -4.04
CA LYS A 749 19.86 -18.74 -4.78
C LYS A 749 21.17 -18.72 -3.97
N ASN A 750 21.49 -17.60 -3.33
CA ASN A 750 22.70 -17.49 -2.50
C ASN A 750 22.67 -18.44 -1.29
N VAL A 751 21.52 -18.58 -0.64
CA VAL A 751 21.34 -19.54 0.46
C VAL A 751 21.57 -20.97 -0.03
N LEU A 752 20.98 -21.33 -1.17
CA LEU A 752 21.16 -22.66 -1.75
C LEU A 752 22.63 -22.93 -2.13
N GLU A 753 23.32 -21.97 -2.75
CA GLU A 753 24.76 -22.09 -3.03
C GLU A 753 25.59 -22.28 -1.74
N GLY A 754 25.25 -21.56 -0.67
CA GLY A 754 25.87 -21.72 0.65
C GLY A 754 25.64 -23.11 1.24
N VAL A 755 24.40 -23.61 1.21
CA VAL A 755 24.04 -24.96 1.68
C VAL A 755 24.75 -26.03 0.86
N SER A 756 24.70 -25.98 -0.47
CA SER A 756 25.35 -26.95 -1.35
C SER A 756 26.87 -26.90 -1.31
N SER A 757 27.47 -25.82 -0.79
CA SER A 757 28.92 -25.76 -0.54
C SER A 757 29.38 -26.59 0.66
N VAL A 758 28.46 -26.88 1.60
CA VAL A 758 28.73 -27.65 2.82
C VAL A 758 28.17 -29.07 2.72
N PHE A 759 26.96 -29.21 2.17
CA PHE A 759 26.26 -30.49 2.07
C PHE A 759 26.32 -31.03 0.63
N PRO A 760 26.93 -32.21 0.40
CA PRO A 760 27.18 -32.75 -0.94
C PRO A 760 25.91 -33.25 -1.66
N THR A 761 24.82 -33.47 -0.93
CA THR A 761 23.54 -33.90 -1.53
C THR A 761 22.40 -33.15 -0.87
N VAL A 762 21.67 -32.37 -1.68
CA VAL A 762 20.57 -31.52 -1.24
C VAL A 762 19.33 -31.84 -2.06
N PHE A 763 18.23 -32.10 -1.37
CA PHE A 763 16.90 -32.13 -1.96
C PHE A 763 16.08 -30.96 -1.47
N SER A 764 15.07 -30.57 -2.24
CA SER A 764 14.09 -29.57 -1.88
C SER A 764 12.68 -30.11 -2.07
N GLN A 765 11.77 -29.73 -1.17
CA GLN A 765 10.34 -29.97 -1.29
C GLN A 765 9.62 -28.64 -1.09
N LYS A 766 9.00 -28.13 -2.16
CA LYS A 766 8.16 -26.94 -2.08
C LYS A 766 6.80 -27.30 -1.52
N ILE A 767 6.24 -26.39 -0.72
CA ILE A 767 4.90 -26.54 -0.18
C ILE A 767 3.91 -25.82 -1.11
N ASP A 768 2.93 -26.55 -1.59
CA ASP A 768 1.91 -26.00 -2.48
C ASP A 768 1.17 -24.83 -1.84
N GLN A 769 1.04 -23.74 -2.59
CA GLN A 769 0.34 -22.50 -2.19
C GLN A 769 0.98 -21.73 -1.00
N GLU A 770 2.11 -22.19 -0.49
CA GLU A 770 2.90 -21.53 0.54
C GLU A 770 4.25 -21.05 -0.01
N VAL A 771 4.91 -20.13 0.69
CA VAL A 771 6.27 -19.67 0.34
C VAL A 771 7.32 -20.63 0.88
N ASN A 772 6.92 -21.53 1.79
CA ASN A 772 7.79 -22.49 2.45
C ASN A 772 8.38 -23.50 1.46
N GLU A 773 9.67 -23.77 1.63
CA GLU A 773 10.41 -24.81 0.97
C GLU A 773 11.25 -25.52 2.02
N VAL A 774 11.16 -26.86 2.08
CA VAL A 774 11.95 -27.65 3.02
C VAL A 774 13.17 -28.20 2.29
N LEU A 775 14.36 -27.82 2.74
CA LEU A 775 15.62 -28.37 2.22
C LEU A 775 16.06 -29.57 3.07
N LEU A 776 16.47 -30.65 2.40
CA LEU A 776 16.92 -31.90 2.99
C LEU A 776 18.38 -32.12 2.60
N CYS A 777 19.29 -31.99 3.55
CA CYS A 777 20.73 -31.90 3.31
C CYS A 777 21.45 -33.08 3.98
N PHE A 778 22.04 -33.96 3.20
CA PHE A 778 22.75 -35.14 3.70
C PHE A 778 24.19 -34.81 4.10
N HIS A 779 24.65 -35.40 5.20
CA HIS A 779 26.06 -35.28 5.64
C HIS A 779 27.05 -35.80 4.58
N ASP A 780 26.80 -37.00 4.06
CA ASP A 780 27.64 -37.66 3.06
C ASP A 780 27.04 -37.58 1.66
N GLN A 781 27.89 -37.71 0.63
CA GLN A 781 27.44 -37.85 -0.76
C GLN A 781 26.56 -39.10 -0.89
N LYS A 782 25.34 -38.92 -1.40
CA LYS A 782 24.42 -40.03 -1.70
C LYS A 782 24.20 -40.18 -3.20
N ASP A 783 23.81 -41.37 -3.62
CA ASP A 783 23.29 -41.61 -4.97
C ASP A 783 21.83 -41.16 -5.00
N THR A 784 21.59 -40.01 -5.61
CA THR A 784 20.26 -39.41 -5.72
C THR A 784 19.28 -40.29 -6.47
N THR A 785 19.75 -41.07 -7.47
CA THR A 785 18.89 -41.98 -8.22
C THR A 785 18.44 -43.16 -7.35
N HIS A 786 19.34 -43.71 -6.54
CA HIS A 786 19.01 -44.77 -5.59
C HIS A 786 18.02 -44.30 -4.51
N ILE A 787 18.21 -43.09 -3.96
CA ILE A 787 17.27 -42.51 -2.99
C ILE A 787 15.87 -42.41 -3.60
N LEU A 788 15.75 -41.83 -4.80
CA LEU A 788 14.45 -41.67 -5.47
C LEU A 788 13.78 -43.02 -5.78
N MET A 789 14.56 -44.06 -6.10
CA MET A 789 14.02 -45.42 -6.32
C MET A 789 13.56 -46.10 -5.02
N SER A 790 14.22 -45.83 -3.89
CA SER A 790 13.89 -46.43 -2.58
C SER A 790 12.89 -45.62 -1.76
N LEU A 791 12.56 -44.40 -2.20
CA LEU A 791 11.73 -43.42 -1.49
C LEU A 791 10.37 -43.97 -1.09
N ASN A 792 9.67 -44.64 -2.01
CA ASN A 792 8.34 -45.20 -1.73
C ASN A 792 8.39 -46.28 -0.64
N LYS A 793 9.45 -47.10 -0.61
CA LYS A 793 9.64 -48.10 0.44
C LYS A 793 9.92 -47.42 1.78
N CYS A 794 10.85 -46.48 1.82
CA CYS A 794 11.18 -45.73 3.05
C CYS A 794 9.97 -44.99 3.61
N ALA A 795 9.15 -44.39 2.73
CA ALA A 795 7.91 -43.73 3.10
C ALA A 795 6.90 -44.69 3.75
N GLN A 796 6.73 -45.89 3.16
CA GLN A 796 5.85 -46.93 3.71
C GLN A 796 6.35 -47.46 5.06
N ASP A 797 7.65 -47.64 5.21
CA ASP A 797 8.27 -48.10 6.46
C ASP A 797 8.06 -47.08 7.58
N LEU A 798 8.26 -45.78 7.32
CA LEU A 798 7.94 -44.71 8.26
C LEU A 798 6.44 -44.61 8.55
N GLN A 799 5.58 -44.70 7.54
CA GLN A 799 4.11 -44.67 7.71
C GLN A 799 3.64 -45.81 8.62
N SER A 800 4.22 -47.00 8.46
CA SER A 800 3.96 -48.17 9.29
C SER A 800 4.40 -47.93 10.74
N ALA A 801 5.61 -47.39 10.94
CA ALA A 801 6.13 -47.04 12.26
C ALA A 801 5.19 -46.07 12.99
N LEU A 802 4.78 -44.97 12.33
CA LEU A 802 3.86 -43.97 12.90
C LEU A 802 2.48 -44.55 13.26
N SER A 803 2.04 -45.59 12.55
CA SER A 803 0.74 -46.24 12.77
C SER A 803 0.77 -47.28 13.89
N SER A 804 1.94 -47.82 14.22
CA SER A 804 2.12 -48.92 15.18
C SER A 804 2.08 -48.48 16.65
N THR A 805 2.25 -47.19 16.91
CA THR A 805 2.57 -46.64 18.23
C THR A 805 1.35 -46.43 19.15
N THR A 806 0.10 -46.59 18.67
CA THR A 806 -1.09 -46.20 19.45
C THR A 806 -2.34 -47.09 19.30
N THR A 807 -2.96 -47.42 20.46
CA THR A 807 -4.22 -48.18 20.57
C THR A 807 -5.49 -47.32 20.67
N GLU A 808 -5.36 -46.00 20.92
CA GLU A 808 -6.50 -45.08 21.05
C GLU A 808 -6.77 -44.28 19.76
N ALA A 809 -8.04 -44.19 19.36
CA ALA A 809 -8.45 -43.55 18.10
C ALA A 809 -8.24 -42.01 18.05
N CYS A 810 -8.05 -41.36 19.20
CA CYS A 810 -7.74 -39.92 19.35
C CYS A 810 -6.25 -39.61 19.10
N CYS A 811 -5.41 -40.64 18.97
CA CYS A 811 -3.97 -40.55 18.93
C CYS A 811 -3.45 -41.28 17.70
N ARG A 812 -3.99 -41.01 16.51
CA ARG A 812 -3.44 -41.54 15.25
C ARG A 812 -2.78 -40.41 14.49
N ALA A 813 -1.58 -40.67 13.99
CA ALA A 813 -0.88 -39.77 13.08
C ALA A 813 -1.73 -39.58 11.82
N GLN A 814 -2.13 -38.34 11.55
CA GLN A 814 -2.88 -37.95 10.36
C GLN A 814 -1.93 -37.31 9.36
N ILE A 815 -1.07 -38.15 8.77
CA ILE A 815 -0.03 -37.76 7.83
C ILE A 815 0.11 -38.84 6.76
N ASP A 816 0.30 -38.43 5.51
CA ASP A 816 0.58 -39.31 4.37
C ASP A 816 2.01 -39.07 3.88
N ILE A 817 2.94 -39.91 4.35
CA ILE A 817 4.37 -39.76 4.08
C ILE A 817 4.68 -39.94 2.59
N SER A 818 3.96 -40.85 1.91
CA SER A 818 4.20 -41.16 0.50
C SER A 818 3.84 -39.99 -0.41
N GLU A 819 2.73 -39.30 -0.14
CA GLU A 819 2.34 -38.14 -0.94
C GLU A 819 3.28 -36.94 -0.68
N LEU A 820 3.71 -36.72 0.57
CA LEU A 820 4.57 -35.59 0.94
C LEU A 820 5.98 -35.64 0.34
N LEU A 821 6.49 -36.83 0.01
CA LEU A 821 7.83 -37.01 -0.56
C LEU A 821 7.82 -37.20 -2.07
N LYS A 822 6.64 -37.25 -2.71
CA LYS A 822 6.51 -37.63 -4.12
C LYS A 822 7.19 -36.68 -5.11
N ASP A 823 7.19 -35.39 -4.79
CA ASP A 823 7.68 -34.32 -5.66
C ASP A 823 9.05 -33.77 -5.23
N LEU A 824 9.84 -34.60 -4.53
CA LEU A 824 11.18 -34.24 -4.07
C LEU A 824 12.08 -33.88 -5.28
N THR A 825 12.67 -32.69 -5.26
CA THR A 825 13.59 -32.23 -6.30
C THR A 825 15.04 -32.26 -5.84
N VAL A 826 15.96 -32.65 -6.73
CA VAL A 826 17.41 -32.55 -6.49
C VAL A 826 17.86 -31.15 -6.88
N GLU A 827 18.63 -30.48 -6.01
CA GLU A 827 19.15 -29.12 -6.24
C GLU A 827 20.62 -29.09 -6.71
#